data_AF-A0A2N2BY26-F1
#
_entry.id   AF-A0A2N2BY26-F1
#
_cell.length_a   1.000
_cell.length_b   1.000
_cell.length_c   1.000
_cell.angle_alpha   90.00
_cell.angle_beta   90.00
_cell.angle_gamma   90.00
#
_symmetry.space_group_name_H-M   'P 1'
#
loop_
_entity.id
_entity.type
_entity.pdbx_description
1 polymer ?
#
loop_
_entity_poly.entity_id
_entity_poly.type
_entity_poly.pdbx_seq_one_letter_code
_entity_poly.pdbx_strand_id
1 'polypeptide(L)'
;MKKFLSLLLVVIMVSSVALTGVAATSPAFKLAVTGTAKYANSGDSINVVVTVNDIDLTALTGGMSYVSFRLYYDKAKVEPTIKTGFTSGDVDSKTFITKSPESAWETIGIIDETAGFYELTFGTDKITGAKAATANGALVFTIPFTVKTGVSDDIVFTVPNDYVEGGNKDLTQIEVPGVANDFTVTENIPPLPVGALVIDNFAGYVGETTTLITRIGEKTTLGEVTELCGGTIRDYNMFYLVAVGANGKVTAINQSLTRDIPEGIKKDFVIPEGGFVILFSSYVNITNHTQAMADIFKAIKIGDTITLHNVKMSNLVAAAQVANLNTAGFTITKLDYSVGVTLVSDSSKVVANKALAVLSDGNKNTGLMTFSDPSVVLFQNLLCTQAGVYPTVELILTLPAAKEIDTVNLSFYTEYVSMIGLPKDNKITVSYATSPDGFTSLGDFTITGEVVSGTKGVMDKEIALGTAVTAKYIKVVFAYGDSPFVGDPKVVWEWMALTEFGVSKSVRSYSVGINNFSNADQIGLLKGTLALLTDGNKASGATTFSNAGVVLFQNKVCTNGSLNPTVDLVLKLAEKKTIDKVVMNFYHEYISMIGVPKDNKVRLSYSVDGISFTSLGEFTFTGGAASGTSGVIEAIFNITDVEAQYIGIEFDFGPSPFTGDPKVVWEFIGLTEIGIVEPAIVNPLELISGSTFTIEDGFLLGVVDNMTIAQIKAQFKGDVTVSGTGTGATVTAGTQTLTIIVLGDINGDGKINSQDYLFAKRAFLKTYTLTATQLKAACLENTPLPTTKDYYKIKRHFLGSFNIHAN
;
A
#
# COMPACT_ATOMS: atom_id res chain seq x y z
N MET A 1 -15.54 46.81 -62.69
CA MET A 1 -16.57 46.16 -61.86
C MET A 1 -16.14 46.00 -60.41
N LYS A 2 -15.04 45.30 -60.08
CA LYS A 2 -14.54 45.17 -58.69
C LYS A 2 -14.43 46.50 -57.92
N LYS A 3 -13.82 47.54 -58.50
CA LYS A 3 -13.73 48.89 -57.90
C LYS A 3 -15.07 49.64 -57.78
N PHE A 4 -16.08 49.29 -58.57
CA PHE A 4 -17.38 49.96 -58.56
C PHE A 4 -18.29 49.35 -57.48
N LEU A 5 -18.21 48.03 -57.30
CA LEU A 5 -18.90 47.32 -56.23
C LEU A 5 -18.24 47.56 -54.86
N SER A 6 -16.90 47.64 -54.80
CA SER A 6 -16.21 48.05 -53.56
C SER A 6 -16.54 49.49 -53.17
N LEU A 7 -16.66 50.42 -54.14
CA LEU A 7 -17.07 51.80 -53.86
C LEU A 7 -18.55 51.88 -53.46
N LEU A 8 -19.43 51.07 -54.06
CA LEU A 8 -20.86 51.02 -53.73
C LEU A 8 -21.13 50.38 -52.35
N LEU A 9 -20.47 49.26 -52.03
CA LEU A 9 -20.56 48.63 -50.70
C LEU A 9 -19.92 49.51 -49.61
N VAL A 10 -18.81 50.18 -49.90
CA VAL A 10 -18.23 51.16 -48.97
C VAL A 10 -19.19 52.32 -48.75
N VAL A 11 -19.85 52.84 -49.79
CA VAL A 11 -20.86 53.91 -49.67
C VAL A 11 -22.06 53.47 -48.81
N ILE A 12 -22.53 52.23 -48.94
CA ILE A 12 -23.60 51.64 -48.10
C ILE A 12 -23.16 51.57 -46.62
N MET A 13 -21.88 51.25 -46.34
CA MET A 13 -21.34 51.26 -44.98
C MET A 13 -21.22 52.67 -44.36
N VAL A 14 -21.12 53.75 -45.16
CA VAL A 14 -20.93 55.13 -44.62
C VAL A 14 -22.25 55.91 -44.48
N SER A 15 -23.39 55.40 -44.97
CA SER A 15 -24.68 56.10 -44.90
C SER A 15 -25.56 55.65 -43.74
N SER A 16 -25.12 55.83 -42.49
CA SER A 16 -26.03 55.78 -41.33
C SER A 16 -26.72 57.13 -41.14
N VAL A 17 -27.69 57.44 -42.00
CA VAL A 17 -28.67 58.51 -41.70
C VAL A 17 -29.76 57.88 -40.84
N ALA A 18 -29.92 58.38 -39.61
CA ALA A 18 -31.03 58.02 -38.74
C ALA A 18 -32.36 58.33 -39.46
N LEU A 19 -32.98 57.31 -40.06
CA LEU A 19 -34.36 57.39 -40.55
C LEU A 19 -35.31 56.89 -39.48
N THR A 20 -36.05 57.84 -38.92
CA THR A 20 -37.24 57.59 -38.11
C THR A 20 -38.31 56.89 -38.95
N GLY A 21 -38.70 55.68 -38.52
CA GLY A 21 -40.02 55.09 -38.74
C GLY A 21 -40.51 54.99 -40.19
N VAL A 22 -40.09 53.93 -40.90
CA VAL A 22 -40.81 53.43 -42.08
C VAL A 22 -41.32 52.03 -41.77
N ALA A 23 -42.60 51.82 -42.06
CA ALA A 23 -43.35 50.60 -41.78
C ALA A 23 -42.63 49.34 -42.29
N ALA A 24 -42.63 48.30 -41.46
CA ALA A 24 -42.08 46.98 -41.74
C ALA A 24 -42.56 46.46 -43.10
N THR A 25 -41.67 46.48 -44.10
CA THR A 25 -41.69 45.48 -45.15
C THR A 25 -41.38 44.13 -44.48
N SER A 26 -42.14 43.09 -44.80
CA SER A 26 -41.85 41.73 -44.32
C SER A 26 -40.39 41.38 -44.60
N PRO A 27 -39.66 40.75 -43.66
CA PRO A 27 -38.26 40.46 -43.86
C PRO A 27 -38.07 39.49 -45.03
N ALA A 28 -37.14 39.80 -45.93
CA ALA A 28 -36.91 39.05 -47.15
C ALA A 28 -35.97 37.85 -46.94
N PHE A 29 -35.37 37.71 -45.76
CA PHE A 29 -34.52 36.58 -45.38
C PHE A 29 -34.30 36.56 -43.86
N LYS A 30 -33.74 35.45 -43.37
CA LYS A 30 -33.39 35.25 -41.97
C LYS A 30 -31.91 34.87 -41.81
N LEU A 31 -31.26 35.47 -40.82
CA LEU A 31 -29.96 35.03 -40.30
C LEU A 31 -30.19 34.14 -39.09
N ALA A 32 -29.90 32.85 -39.23
CA ALA A 32 -29.84 31.93 -38.10
C ALA A 32 -28.45 32.02 -37.46
N VAL A 33 -28.36 32.69 -36.31
CA VAL A 33 -27.12 32.83 -35.54
C VAL A 33 -27.06 31.68 -34.53
N THR A 34 -26.05 30.83 -34.67
CA THR A 34 -25.83 29.62 -33.87
C THR A 34 -24.34 29.49 -33.58
N GLY A 35 -23.86 28.38 -33.02
CA GLY A 35 -22.43 28.21 -32.81
C GLY A 35 -22.05 27.26 -31.69
N THR A 36 -20.84 27.47 -31.16
CA THR A 36 -20.36 26.83 -29.94
C THR A 36 -21.30 27.15 -28.78
N ALA A 37 -22.16 26.21 -28.38
CA ALA A 37 -23.23 26.48 -27.40
C ALA A 37 -22.73 26.56 -25.95
N LYS A 38 -21.51 26.06 -25.68
CA LYS A 38 -20.92 26.09 -24.35
C LYS A 38 -19.42 26.35 -24.35
N TYR A 39 -18.91 26.94 -23.27
CA TYR A 39 -17.48 27.08 -22.98
C TYR A 39 -17.17 26.53 -21.58
N ALA A 40 -15.95 26.09 -21.31
CA ALA A 40 -15.55 25.60 -19.99
C ALA A 40 -14.44 26.47 -19.37
N ASN A 41 -13.48 26.89 -20.19
CA ASN A 41 -12.26 27.54 -19.73
C ASN A 41 -11.98 28.86 -20.45
N SER A 42 -11.18 29.70 -19.82
CA SER A 42 -10.56 30.83 -20.51
C SER A 42 -9.64 30.33 -21.62
N GLY A 43 -9.62 31.03 -22.74
CA GLY A 43 -8.90 30.59 -23.95
C GLY A 43 -9.72 29.68 -24.87
N ASP A 44 -10.89 29.19 -24.44
CA ASP A 44 -11.77 28.39 -25.31
C ASP A 44 -12.20 29.20 -26.56
N SER A 45 -12.24 28.53 -27.70
CA SER A 45 -12.70 29.11 -28.95
C SER A 45 -14.22 29.02 -29.07
N ILE A 46 -14.87 30.16 -29.25
CA ILE A 46 -16.30 30.26 -29.56
C ILE A 46 -16.45 30.60 -31.04
N ASN A 47 -17.12 29.74 -31.78
CA ASN A 47 -17.46 29.99 -33.18
C ASN A 47 -18.90 30.46 -33.25
N VAL A 48 -19.14 31.69 -33.70
CA VAL A 48 -20.47 32.20 -34.03
C VAL A 48 -20.73 31.90 -35.51
N VAL A 49 -21.73 31.07 -35.77
CA VAL A 49 -22.12 30.61 -37.10
C VAL A 49 -23.37 31.34 -37.54
N VAL A 50 -23.27 32.13 -38.62
CA VAL A 50 -24.39 32.85 -39.21
C VAL A 50 -24.79 32.17 -40.50
N THR A 51 -26.01 31.64 -40.56
CA THR A 51 -26.56 30.95 -41.74
C THR A 51 -27.70 31.75 -42.35
N VAL A 52 -27.62 32.05 -43.64
CA VAL A 52 -28.70 32.73 -44.37
C VAL A 52 -29.76 31.70 -44.78
N ASN A 53 -31.01 31.97 -44.39
CA ASN A 53 -32.18 31.14 -44.65
C ASN A 53 -33.36 31.98 -45.10
N ASP A 54 -34.41 31.30 -45.57
CA ASP A 54 -35.73 31.83 -45.89
C ASP A 54 -35.69 33.01 -46.87
N ILE A 55 -34.84 32.90 -47.90
CA ILE A 55 -34.65 33.93 -48.92
C ILE A 55 -35.93 34.04 -49.76
N ASP A 56 -36.64 35.16 -49.63
CA ASP A 56 -37.77 35.53 -50.46
C ASP A 56 -37.28 35.98 -51.83
N LEU A 57 -37.36 35.08 -52.81
CA LEU A 57 -36.96 35.34 -54.19
C LEU A 57 -37.87 36.32 -54.93
N THR A 58 -39.00 36.73 -54.34
CA THR A 58 -39.84 37.80 -54.88
C THR A 58 -39.31 39.17 -54.47
N ALA A 59 -38.91 39.33 -53.21
CA ALA A 59 -38.25 40.53 -52.70
C ALA A 59 -36.79 40.66 -53.20
N LEU A 60 -36.08 39.53 -53.32
CA LEU A 60 -34.71 39.43 -53.82
C LEU A 60 -34.69 38.70 -55.16
N THR A 61 -35.23 39.34 -56.21
CA THR A 61 -35.40 38.74 -57.53
C THR A 61 -34.08 38.22 -58.10
N GLY A 62 -34.03 36.92 -58.38
CA GLY A 62 -32.85 36.24 -58.92
C GLY A 62 -31.82 35.78 -57.89
N GLY A 63 -32.12 35.91 -56.59
CA GLY A 63 -31.26 35.49 -55.48
C GLY A 63 -30.43 36.62 -54.90
N MET A 64 -29.83 36.36 -53.75
CA MET A 64 -29.06 37.33 -52.97
C MET A 64 -27.59 37.40 -53.43
N SER A 65 -27.09 38.60 -53.73
CA SER A 65 -25.69 38.86 -54.12
C SER A 65 -24.81 39.38 -52.99
N TYR A 66 -25.42 39.96 -51.96
CA TYR A 66 -24.74 40.31 -50.73
C TYR A 66 -25.69 40.28 -49.52
N VAL A 67 -25.08 40.17 -48.34
CA VAL A 67 -25.73 40.30 -47.04
C VAL A 67 -24.83 41.10 -46.10
N SER A 68 -25.41 42.06 -45.40
CA SER A 68 -24.75 42.92 -44.40
C SER A 68 -25.41 42.73 -43.05
N PHE A 69 -24.60 42.66 -41.99
CA PHE A 69 -25.09 42.64 -40.61
C PHE A 69 -24.06 43.18 -39.62
N ARG A 70 -24.55 43.66 -38.48
CA ARG A 70 -23.74 44.00 -37.32
C ARG A 70 -23.86 42.93 -36.24
N LEU A 71 -22.74 42.31 -35.87
CA LEU A 71 -22.64 41.32 -34.79
C LEU A 71 -22.02 41.95 -33.55
N TYR A 72 -22.83 42.19 -32.53
CA TYR A 72 -22.37 42.62 -31.21
C TYR A 72 -21.91 41.43 -30.37
N TYR A 73 -20.85 41.63 -29.59
CA TYR A 73 -20.32 40.66 -28.64
C TYR A 73 -20.00 41.34 -27.30
N ASP A 74 -20.04 40.57 -26.22
CA ASP A 74 -19.64 41.08 -24.91
C ASP A 74 -18.10 41.20 -24.83
N LYS A 75 -17.60 42.42 -25.07
CA LYS A 75 -16.17 42.74 -25.03
C LYS A 75 -15.51 42.53 -23.66
N ALA A 76 -16.26 42.41 -22.57
CA ALA A 76 -15.70 42.03 -21.28
C ALA A 76 -15.41 40.53 -21.19
N LYS A 77 -16.10 39.71 -21.99
CA LYS A 77 -16.07 38.24 -21.89
C LYS A 77 -15.35 37.53 -23.03
N VAL A 78 -15.36 38.10 -24.23
CA VAL A 78 -14.72 37.49 -25.40
C VAL A 78 -13.87 38.48 -26.17
N GLU A 79 -12.85 37.95 -26.83
CA GLU A 79 -11.98 38.68 -27.74
C GLU A 79 -12.16 38.13 -29.16
N PRO A 80 -12.32 38.98 -30.18
CA PRO A 80 -12.34 38.53 -31.56
C PRO A 80 -10.97 38.00 -32.01
N THR A 81 -10.95 36.85 -32.68
CA THR A 81 -9.69 36.20 -33.13
C THR A 81 -9.15 36.77 -34.44
N ILE A 82 -10.04 37.27 -35.30
CA ILE A 82 -9.68 37.83 -36.61
C ILE A 82 -9.97 39.33 -36.57
N LYS A 83 -8.94 40.15 -36.70
CA LYS A 83 -9.06 41.62 -36.55
C LYS A 83 -8.72 42.39 -37.82
N THR A 84 -8.34 41.69 -38.89
CA THR A 84 -7.87 42.24 -40.16
C THR A 84 -8.40 41.41 -41.32
N GLY A 85 -8.21 41.89 -42.56
CA GLY A 85 -8.65 41.16 -43.76
C GLY A 85 -10.05 41.51 -44.25
N PHE A 86 -10.64 42.60 -43.75
CA PHE A 86 -11.99 43.06 -44.10
C PHE A 86 -12.04 43.96 -45.34
N THR A 87 -11.03 43.89 -46.19
CA THR A 87 -10.91 44.68 -47.42
C THR A 87 -10.88 43.75 -48.63
N SER A 88 -11.65 44.11 -49.67
CA SER A 88 -11.77 43.27 -50.88
C SER A 88 -10.41 43.01 -51.53
N GLY A 89 -10.11 41.74 -51.84
CA GLY A 89 -8.87 41.34 -52.49
C GLY A 89 -7.67 41.07 -51.56
N ASP A 90 -7.82 41.24 -50.24
CA ASP A 90 -6.82 40.76 -49.28
C ASP A 90 -6.81 39.23 -49.18
N VAL A 91 -5.68 38.66 -48.74
CA VAL A 91 -5.51 37.21 -48.58
C VAL A 91 -6.52 36.59 -47.60
N ASP A 92 -7.06 37.40 -46.69
CA ASP A 92 -7.96 36.98 -45.60
C ASP A 92 -9.44 37.39 -45.84
N SER A 93 -9.79 37.94 -47.02
CA SER A 93 -11.18 38.38 -47.30
C SER A 93 -12.20 37.25 -47.41
N LYS A 94 -11.80 36.01 -47.16
CA LYS A 94 -12.68 34.82 -47.16
C LYS A 94 -12.68 34.08 -45.82
N THR A 95 -11.94 34.56 -44.83
CA THR A 95 -11.65 33.80 -43.61
C THR A 95 -12.90 33.45 -42.80
N PHE A 96 -13.96 34.27 -42.87
CA PHE A 96 -15.24 33.95 -42.25
C PHE A 96 -16.17 33.08 -43.11
N ILE A 97 -15.95 32.93 -44.41
CA ILE A 97 -16.88 32.24 -45.30
C ILE A 97 -16.63 30.74 -45.26
N THR A 98 -17.53 29.99 -44.64
CA THR A 98 -17.43 28.53 -44.55
C THR A 98 -18.26 27.81 -45.62
N LYS A 99 -19.31 28.46 -46.11
CA LYS A 99 -20.08 27.98 -47.26
C LYS A 99 -20.63 29.15 -48.07
N SER A 100 -20.51 29.05 -49.38
CA SER A 100 -21.12 29.98 -50.33
C SER A 100 -21.53 29.25 -51.60
N PRO A 101 -22.43 29.83 -52.42
CA PRO A 101 -22.79 29.26 -53.73
C PRO A 101 -21.58 29.08 -54.66
N GLU A 102 -20.55 29.93 -54.50
CA GLU A 102 -19.28 29.79 -55.21
C GLU A 102 -18.11 30.50 -54.51
N SER A 103 -16.89 30.25 -55.00
CA SER A 103 -15.63 30.76 -54.45
C SER A 103 -15.38 32.26 -54.65
N ALA A 104 -16.26 32.99 -55.34
CA ALA A 104 -16.12 34.43 -55.60
C ALA A 104 -16.64 35.32 -54.47
N TRP A 105 -17.34 34.76 -53.48
CA TRP A 105 -17.78 35.51 -52.31
C TRP A 105 -16.58 35.99 -51.48
N GLU A 106 -16.68 37.22 -51.00
CA GLU A 106 -15.70 37.88 -50.13
C GLU A 106 -16.41 38.63 -49.00
N THR A 107 -15.65 38.93 -47.95
CA THR A 107 -16.04 39.71 -46.78
C THR A 107 -15.41 41.08 -46.89
N ILE A 108 -16.22 42.10 -46.67
CA ILE A 108 -15.81 43.50 -46.47
C ILE A 108 -16.42 43.96 -45.15
N GLY A 109 -15.70 44.71 -44.33
CA GLY A 109 -16.22 45.08 -43.03
C GLY A 109 -15.27 45.91 -42.19
N ILE A 110 -15.70 46.17 -40.96
CA ILE A 110 -14.89 46.76 -39.91
C ILE A 110 -15.16 46.05 -38.59
N ILE A 111 -14.21 46.20 -37.67
CA ILE A 111 -14.38 45.85 -36.27
C ILE A 111 -14.25 47.11 -35.43
N ASP A 112 -15.21 47.32 -34.52
CA ASP A 112 -15.11 48.34 -33.48
C ASP A 112 -14.95 47.63 -32.14
N GLU A 113 -13.70 47.47 -31.71
CA GLU A 113 -13.36 46.84 -30.43
C GLU A 113 -13.80 47.69 -29.22
N THR A 114 -13.96 49.00 -29.43
CA THR A 114 -14.41 49.93 -28.37
C THR A 114 -15.90 49.77 -28.14
N ALA A 115 -16.70 49.65 -29.20
CA ALA A 115 -18.14 49.43 -29.11
C ALA A 115 -18.51 47.94 -28.97
N GLY A 116 -17.60 47.01 -29.30
CA GLY A 116 -17.80 45.57 -29.18
C GLY A 116 -18.63 44.97 -30.30
N PHE A 117 -18.38 45.33 -31.56
CA PHE A 117 -19.08 44.72 -32.70
C PHE A 117 -18.21 44.54 -33.95
N TYR A 118 -18.63 43.60 -34.78
CA TYR A 118 -18.26 43.57 -36.20
C TYR A 118 -19.38 44.13 -37.05
N GLU A 119 -19.04 44.87 -38.10
CA GLU A 119 -19.96 45.23 -39.17
C GLU A 119 -19.44 44.60 -40.45
N LEU A 120 -20.16 43.58 -40.93
CA LEU A 120 -19.68 42.68 -41.97
C LEU A 120 -20.67 42.66 -43.12
N THR A 121 -20.16 42.85 -44.31
CA THR A 121 -20.86 42.60 -45.57
C THR A 121 -20.16 41.48 -46.32
N PHE A 122 -20.92 40.45 -46.67
CA PHE A 122 -20.47 39.35 -47.51
C PHE A 122 -21.12 39.50 -48.87
N GLY A 123 -20.33 39.48 -49.95
CA GLY A 123 -20.88 39.68 -51.29
C GLY A 123 -20.06 39.01 -52.39
N THR A 124 -20.65 38.89 -53.58
CA THR A 124 -19.99 38.36 -54.80
C THR A 124 -19.94 39.39 -55.91
N ASP A 125 -18.83 39.41 -56.66
CA ASP A 125 -18.63 40.29 -57.82
C ASP A 125 -19.26 39.76 -59.12
N LYS A 126 -19.88 38.57 -59.08
CA LYS A 126 -20.46 37.89 -60.25
C LYS A 126 -21.93 37.55 -60.04
N ILE A 127 -22.77 38.22 -60.82
CA ILE A 127 -24.21 38.41 -60.61
C ILE A 127 -25.11 37.42 -61.41
N THR A 128 -24.53 36.50 -62.20
CA THR A 128 -25.31 35.59 -63.06
C THR A 128 -25.76 34.30 -62.32
N GLY A 129 -26.97 33.81 -62.65
CA GLY A 129 -27.87 32.90 -61.89
C GLY A 129 -27.41 31.51 -61.39
N ALA A 130 -26.12 31.28 -61.13
CA ALA A 130 -25.61 30.15 -60.34
C ALA A 130 -24.75 30.60 -59.13
N LYS A 131 -24.64 31.91 -58.89
CA LYS A 131 -23.66 32.52 -57.99
C LYS A 131 -24.29 33.33 -56.85
N ALA A 132 -25.54 33.73 -57.02
CA ALA A 132 -26.38 34.32 -55.98
C ALA A 132 -26.96 33.23 -55.08
N ALA A 133 -27.17 33.53 -53.81
CA ALA A 133 -27.77 32.60 -52.87
C ALA A 133 -29.29 32.54 -53.07
N THR A 134 -29.81 31.35 -53.33
CA THR A 134 -31.24 31.10 -53.62
C THR A 134 -31.87 30.03 -52.74
N ALA A 135 -31.06 29.38 -51.89
CA ALA A 135 -31.49 28.26 -51.05
C ALA A 135 -31.05 28.46 -49.60
N ASN A 136 -31.80 27.85 -48.68
CA ASN A 136 -31.48 27.86 -47.25
C ASN A 136 -30.10 27.23 -47.00
N GLY A 137 -29.29 27.91 -46.19
CA GLY A 137 -27.92 27.50 -45.88
C GLY A 137 -26.99 27.47 -47.09
N ALA A 138 -27.31 28.17 -48.17
CA ALA A 138 -26.38 28.38 -49.28
C ALA A 138 -25.22 29.32 -48.89
N LEU A 139 -25.43 30.19 -47.89
CA LEU A 139 -24.42 31.05 -47.29
C LEU A 139 -24.29 30.75 -45.80
N VAL A 140 -23.07 30.43 -45.37
CA VAL A 140 -22.70 30.19 -43.98
C VAL A 140 -21.40 30.91 -43.68
N PHE A 141 -21.40 31.67 -42.59
CA PHE A 141 -20.25 32.40 -42.08
C PHE A 141 -19.90 31.89 -40.68
N THR A 142 -18.62 31.86 -40.33
CA THR A 142 -18.14 31.46 -39.01
C THR A 142 -17.14 32.49 -38.50
N ILE A 143 -17.50 33.15 -37.40
CA ILE A 143 -16.76 34.25 -36.80
C ILE A 143 -16.20 33.74 -35.47
N PRO A 144 -14.89 33.55 -35.32
CA PRO A 144 -14.29 32.98 -34.13
C PRO A 144 -13.94 34.04 -33.08
N PHE A 145 -14.16 33.68 -31.81
CA PHE A 145 -13.84 34.44 -30.62
C PHE A 145 -13.08 33.58 -29.62
N THR A 146 -12.35 34.21 -28.71
CA THR A 146 -11.65 33.56 -27.59
C THR A 146 -12.24 34.05 -26.27
N VAL A 147 -12.57 33.14 -25.35
CA VAL A 147 -13.05 33.47 -24.01
C VAL A 147 -11.94 34.11 -23.17
N LYS A 148 -12.22 35.26 -22.55
CA LYS A 148 -11.27 35.99 -21.70
C LYS A 148 -11.06 35.30 -20.34
N THR A 149 -10.01 35.70 -19.64
CA THR A 149 -9.78 35.31 -18.25
C THR A 149 -10.89 35.86 -17.35
N GLY A 150 -11.37 35.08 -16.39
CA GLY A 150 -12.36 35.56 -15.41
C GLY A 150 -13.83 35.28 -15.71
N VAL A 151 -14.18 34.76 -16.89
CA VAL A 151 -15.59 34.58 -17.30
C VAL A 151 -16.21 33.34 -16.63
N SER A 152 -17.42 33.50 -16.10
CA SER A 152 -18.17 32.46 -15.36
C SER A 152 -19.70 32.61 -15.48
N ASP A 153 -20.17 33.26 -16.54
CA ASP A 153 -21.57 33.51 -16.84
C ASP A 153 -21.83 33.46 -18.35
N ASP A 154 -23.08 33.62 -18.77
CA ASP A 154 -23.47 33.51 -20.17
C ASP A 154 -22.82 34.59 -21.05
N ILE A 155 -22.41 34.20 -22.26
CA ILE A 155 -21.85 35.10 -23.27
C ILE A 155 -22.89 35.26 -24.37
N VAL A 156 -23.37 36.49 -24.58
CA VAL A 156 -24.43 36.78 -25.54
C VAL A 156 -23.85 37.47 -26.77
N PHE A 157 -24.29 36.99 -27.93
CA PHE A 157 -24.03 37.59 -29.24
C PHE A 157 -25.34 38.06 -29.84
N THR A 158 -25.39 39.33 -30.23
CA THR A 158 -26.63 39.98 -30.68
C THR A 158 -26.46 40.50 -32.10
N VAL A 159 -27.47 40.27 -32.94
CA VAL A 159 -27.55 40.80 -34.30
C VAL A 159 -28.86 41.58 -34.44
N PRO A 160 -28.86 42.90 -34.20
CA PRO A 160 -30.09 43.68 -34.26
C PRO A 160 -30.62 43.76 -35.68
N ASN A 161 -31.93 43.56 -35.87
CA ASN A 161 -32.58 43.56 -37.18
C ASN A 161 -32.36 44.87 -37.96
N ASP A 162 -32.23 46.00 -37.28
CA ASP A 162 -31.99 47.32 -37.88
C ASP A 162 -30.68 47.41 -38.69
N TYR A 163 -29.77 46.44 -38.53
CA TYR A 163 -28.53 46.35 -39.28
C TYR A 163 -28.49 45.17 -40.24
N VAL A 164 -29.57 44.41 -40.39
CA VAL A 164 -29.62 43.20 -41.23
C VAL A 164 -30.21 43.55 -42.59
N GLU A 165 -29.35 43.58 -43.60
CA GLU A 165 -29.71 44.03 -44.94
C GLU A 165 -29.14 43.12 -46.02
N GLY A 166 -29.81 43.03 -47.17
CA GLY A 166 -29.32 42.26 -48.30
C GLY A 166 -29.71 42.89 -49.63
N GLY A 167 -29.09 42.40 -50.70
CA GLY A 167 -29.43 42.84 -52.05
C GLY A 167 -29.52 41.72 -53.06
N ASN A 168 -30.33 41.94 -54.09
CA ASN A 168 -30.57 40.95 -55.13
C ASN A 168 -29.39 40.88 -56.10
N LYS A 169 -29.42 39.89 -57.01
CA LYS A 169 -28.36 39.68 -58.00
C LYS A 169 -28.02 40.96 -58.76
N ASP A 170 -29.01 41.70 -59.28
CA ASP A 170 -28.76 42.82 -60.19
C ASP A 170 -28.54 44.16 -59.46
N LEU A 171 -28.52 44.16 -58.12
CA LEU A 171 -28.45 45.36 -57.26
C LEU A 171 -29.55 46.38 -57.57
N THR A 172 -30.69 45.89 -58.05
CA THR A 172 -31.92 46.67 -58.27
C THR A 172 -32.76 46.75 -57.00
N GLN A 173 -32.59 45.77 -56.11
CA GLN A 173 -33.09 45.78 -54.74
C GLN A 173 -31.87 45.75 -53.81
N ILE A 174 -31.63 46.86 -53.13
CA ILE A 174 -30.55 47.05 -52.15
C ILE A 174 -31.17 47.40 -50.80
N GLU A 175 -30.44 47.15 -49.71
CA GLU A 175 -30.89 47.45 -48.34
C GLU A 175 -32.24 46.79 -48.00
N VAL A 176 -32.49 45.61 -48.58
CA VAL A 176 -33.71 44.84 -48.31
C VAL A 176 -33.60 44.26 -46.90
N PRO A 177 -34.56 44.51 -46.00
CA PRO A 177 -34.40 44.13 -44.60
C PRO A 177 -34.53 42.62 -44.41
N GLY A 178 -33.68 42.08 -43.53
CA GLY A 178 -33.78 40.73 -42.99
C GLY A 178 -34.04 40.76 -41.48
N VAL A 179 -34.06 39.56 -40.88
CA VAL A 179 -34.15 39.39 -39.41
C VAL A 179 -33.10 38.41 -38.92
N ALA A 180 -32.67 38.57 -37.68
CA ALA A 180 -31.75 37.64 -37.02
C ALA A 180 -32.25 37.23 -35.63
N ASN A 181 -31.68 36.14 -35.09
CA ASN A 181 -31.82 35.79 -33.69
C ASN A 181 -30.51 36.06 -32.93
N ASP A 182 -30.62 36.23 -31.62
CA ASP A 182 -29.46 36.26 -30.72
C ASP A 182 -28.95 34.85 -30.44
N PHE A 183 -27.68 34.75 -30.03
CA PHE A 183 -27.02 33.49 -29.70
C PHE A 183 -26.33 33.59 -28.33
N THR A 184 -26.69 32.68 -27.43
CA THR A 184 -26.11 32.60 -26.08
C THR A 184 -25.22 31.37 -25.95
N VAL A 185 -24.01 31.58 -25.45
CA VAL A 185 -23.07 30.53 -25.04
C VAL A 185 -23.11 30.42 -23.53
N THR A 186 -23.40 29.23 -23.03
CA THR A 186 -23.52 28.96 -21.59
C THR A 186 -22.25 28.33 -21.04
N GLU A 187 -21.96 28.51 -19.75
CA GLU A 187 -20.83 27.81 -19.13
C GLU A 187 -21.12 26.30 -19.01
N ASN A 188 -20.14 25.47 -19.39
CA ASN A 188 -20.18 24.02 -19.21
C ASN A 188 -19.51 23.63 -17.90
N ILE A 189 -20.30 23.53 -16.84
CA ILE A 189 -19.83 23.03 -15.55
C ILE A 189 -20.01 21.51 -15.52
N PRO A 190 -18.93 20.70 -15.51
CA PRO A 190 -19.05 19.26 -15.43
C PRO A 190 -19.56 18.81 -14.05
N PRO A 191 -20.28 17.67 -13.97
CA PRO A 191 -20.67 17.10 -12.68
C PRO A 191 -19.43 16.73 -11.86
N LEU A 192 -19.54 16.82 -10.54
CA LEU A 192 -18.46 16.43 -9.65
C LEU A 192 -18.16 14.92 -9.76
N PRO A 193 -16.89 14.50 -9.66
CA PRO A 193 -16.54 13.09 -9.59
C PRO A 193 -17.19 12.39 -8.40
N VAL A 194 -17.44 11.09 -8.54
CA VAL A 194 -17.96 10.26 -7.44
C VAL A 194 -17.02 10.33 -6.24
N GLY A 195 -17.57 10.61 -5.05
CA GLY A 195 -16.81 10.73 -3.81
C GLY A 195 -16.14 12.10 -3.57
N ALA A 196 -16.33 13.07 -4.48
CA ALA A 196 -15.91 14.44 -4.22
C ALA A 196 -16.71 15.06 -3.06
N LEU A 197 -16.01 15.79 -2.20
CA LEU A 197 -16.62 16.64 -1.17
C LEU A 197 -16.96 17.99 -1.78
N VAL A 198 -18.16 18.51 -1.51
CA VAL A 198 -18.61 19.82 -2.01
C VAL A 198 -17.89 20.97 -1.30
N ILE A 199 -17.72 22.08 -2.02
CA ILE A 199 -17.24 23.35 -1.51
C ILE A 199 -18.40 24.34 -1.61
N ASP A 200 -18.84 24.93 -0.50
CA ASP A 200 -20.01 25.82 -0.53
C ASP A 200 -19.61 27.25 -0.89
N ASN A 201 -18.51 27.75 -0.33
CA ASN A 201 -18.12 29.15 -0.42
C ASN A 201 -16.61 29.36 -0.56
N PHE A 202 -16.25 30.56 -1.01
CA PHE A 202 -14.89 31.09 -1.05
C PHE A 202 -14.69 32.26 -0.06
N ALA A 203 -13.52 32.27 0.59
CA ALA A 203 -12.97 33.26 1.50
C ALA A 203 -13.71 33.49 2.84
N GLY A 204 -15.01 33.82 2.82
CA GLY A 204 -15.78 34.22 3.99
C GLY A 204 -16.74 33.14 4.50
N TYR A 205 -16.89 33.06 5.82
CA TYR A 205 -17.93 32.23 6.46
C TYR A 205 -19.31 32.88 6.33
N VAL A 206 -20.29 32.11 5.88
CA VAL A 206 -21.73 32.44 5.93
C VAL A 206 -22.40 31.38 6.80
N GLY A 207 -23.38 31.76 7.64
CA GLY A 207 -23.97 30.94 8.72
C GLY A 207 -24.33 29.47 8.41
N GLU A 208 -24.52 29.13 7.12
CA GLU A 208 -24.88 27.81 6.60
C GLU A 208 -23.74 27.11 5.82
N THR A 209 -22.48 27.54 5.99
CA THR A 209 -21.33 26.97 5.25
C THR A 209 -20.85 25.67 5.89
N THR A 210 -20.87 24.57 5.15
CA THR A 210 -20.28 23.28 5.52
C THR A 210 -18.80 23.26 5.17
N THR A 211 -18.45 23.57 3.93
CA THR A 211 -17.07 23.60 3.43
C THR A 211 -16.72 24.97 2.87
N LEU A 212 -15.61 25.54 3.32
CA LEU A 212 -15.07 26.82 2.86
C LEU A 212 -13.67 26.61 2.29
N ILE A 213 -13.37 27.20 1.13
CA ILE A 213 -11.99 27.31 0.64
C ILE A 213 -11.55 28.77 0.71
N THR A 214 -10.32 29.04 1.13
CA THR A 214 -9.88 30.41 1.41
C THR A 214 -8.46 30.71 0.93
N ARG A 215 -8.36 31.81 0.17
CA ARG A 215 -7.15 32.54 -0.24
C ARG A 215 -7.60 33.89 -0.78
N ILE A 216 -7.10 35.03 -0.30
CA ILE A 216 -7.32 36.34 -0.95
C ILE A 216 -5.98 36.98 -1.24
N GLY A 217 -5.73 37.35 -2.50
CA GLY A 217 -4.48 37.99 -2.93
C GLY A 217 -3.22 37.25 -2.45
N GLU A 218 -2.29 38.02 -1.87
CA GLU A 218 -1.02 37.54 -1.30
C GLU A 218 -1.07 37.31 0.22
N LYS A 219 -2.28 37.24 0.81
CA LYS A 219 -2.43 37.00 2.25
C LYS A 219 -1.90 35.61 2.63
N THR A 220 -1.21 35.56 3.76
CA THR A 220 -0.44 34.39 4.20
C THR A 220 -1.08 33.66 5.36
N THR A 221 -2.15 34.22 5.94
CA THR A 221 -2.85 33.65 7.11
C THR A 221 -4.37 33.75 6.98
N LEU A 222 -5.10 32.88 7.71
CA LEU A 222 -6.55 32.96 7.79
C LEU A 222 -7.05 34.27 8.42
N GLY A 223 -6.30 34.83 9.37
CA GLY A 223 -6.59 36.10 10.02
C GLY A 223 -6.67 37.25 9.03
N GLU A 224 -5.68 37.36 8.14
CA GLU A 224 -5.66 38.40 7.11
C GLU A 224 -6.77 38.25 6.08
N VAL A 225 -7.19 37.01 5.76
CA VAL A 225 -8.29 36.77 4.83
C VAL A 225 -9.64 37.10 5.47
N THR A 226 -9.85 36.72 6.73
CA THR A 226 -11.12 36.97 7.42
C THR A 226 -11.37 38.46 7.68
N GLU A 227 -10.32 39.26 7.88
CA GLU A 227 -10.41 40.72 8.02
C GLU A 227 -11.00 41.43 6.79
N LEU A 228 -10.89 40.81 5.61
CA LEU A 228 -11.43 41.33 4.35
C LEU A 228 -12.88 40.86 4.09
N CYS A 229 -13.37 39.90 4.86
CA CYS A 229 -14.73 39.38 4.72
C CYS A 229 -15.69 40.18 5.61
N GLY A 230 -16.78 40.72 5.05
CA GLY A 230 -17.79 41.44 5.83
C GLY A 230 -18.63 40.51 6.73
N GLY A 231 -19.05 40.98 7.92
CA GLY A 231 -19.89 40.24 8.87
C GLY A 231 -19.30 40.11 10.28
N THR A 232 -20.13 39.80 11.29
CA THR A 232 -19.78 39.85 12.73
C THR A 232 -19.35 38.52 13.37
N ILE A 233 -19.03 37.47 12.61
CA ILE A 233 -18.51 36.21 13.20
C ILE A 233 -17.19 35.81 12.53
N ARG A 234 -16.11 35.93 13.31
CA ARG A 234 -14.70 35.78 12.92
C ARG A 234 -14.07 34.53 13.53
N ASP A 235 -14.88 33.50 13.76
CA ASP A 235 -14.51 32.33 14.55
C ASP A 235 -14.39 31.04 13.73
N TYR A 236 -13.15 30.58 13.50
CA TYR A 236 -12.84 29.29 12.86
C TYR A 236 -12.64 28.15 13.88
N ASN A 237 -12.90 28.37 15.16
CA ASN A 237 -12.69 27.39 16.22
C ASN A 237 -13.55 26.13 16.04
N MET A 238 -14.69 26.27 15.37
CA MET A 238 -15.61 25.17 15.03
C MET A 238 -15.34 24.57 13.64
N PHE A 239 -14.18 24.84 13.03
CA PHE A 239 -13.79 24.26 11.75
C PHE A 239 -12.58 23.32 11.88
N TYR A 240 -12.60 22.24 11.11
CA TYR A 240 -11.42 21.45 10.78
C TYR A 240 -10.68 22.12 9.62
N LEU A 241 -9.35 22.24 9.67
CA LEU A 241 -8.55 22.96 8.68
C LEU A 241 -7.54 22.04 8.01
N VAL A 242 -7.36 22.21 6.70
CA VAL A 242 -6.36 21.55 5.87
C VAL A 242 -5.68 22.59 4.99
N ALA A 243 -4.39 22.84 5.21
CA ALA A 243 -3.55 23.66 4.34
C ALA A 243 -2.99 22.83 3.20
N VAL A 244 -3.12 23.35 1.98
CA VAL A 244 -2.72 22.67 0.74
C VAL A 244 -1.74 23.57 -0.01
N GLY A 245 -0.60 23.03 -0.41
CA GLY A 245 0.39 23.74 -1.22
C GLY A 245 -0.05 23.93 -2.68
N ALA A 246 0.70 24.73 -3.44
CA ALA A 246 0.44 24.98 -4.86
C ALA A 246 0.42 23.70 -5.73
N ASN A 247 1.12 22.66 -5.29
CA ASN A 247 1.16 21.34 -5.95
C ASN A 247 -0.01 20.41 -5.54
N GLY A 248 -0.98 20.90 -4.76
CA GLY A 248 -2.11 20.12 -4.26
C GLY A 248 -1.79 19.24 -3.04
N LYS A 249 -0.54 19.20 -2.53
CA LYS A 249 -0.21 18.39 -1.35
C LYS A 249 -0.63 19.07 -0.05
N VAL A 250 -1.16 18.29 0.88
CA VAL A 250 -1.47 18.74 2.24
C VAL A 250 -0.17 18.99 3.01
N THR A 251 -0.02 20.20 3.55
CA THR A 251 1.20 20.67 4.23
C THR A 251 1.00 20.85 5.74
N ALA A 252 -0.22 21.17 6.17
CA ALA A 252 -0.58 21.27 7.57
C ALA A 252 -2.06 20.95 7.78
N ILE A 253 -2.41 20.50 8.99
CA ILE A 253 -3.79 20.24 9.40
C ILE A 253 -4.03 20.83 10.79
N ASN A 254 -5.26 21.26 11.07
CA ASN A 254 -5.72 21.56 12.41
C ASN A 254 -7.14 21.00 12.60
N GLN A 255 -7.22 19.89 13.32
CA GLN A 255 -8.47 19.17 13.57
C GLN A 255 -9.06 19.48 14.97
N SER A 256 -8.47 20.42 15.71
CA SER A 256 -8.92 20.76 17.07
C SER A 256 -10.19 21.62 17.02
N LEU A 257 -11.13 21.35 17.93
CA LEU A 257 -12.35 22.14 18.10
C LEU A 257 -12.38 22.71 19.51
N THR A 258 -12.89 23.94 19.65
CA THR A 258 -13.04 24.56 20.96
C THR A 258 -14.14 25.62 20.95
N ARG A 259 -14.97 25.68 22.00
CA ARG A 259 -16.03 26.69 22.16
C ARG A 259 -15.70 27.75 23.22
N ASP A 260 -14.67 27.54 24.03
CA ASP A 260 -14.48 28.24 25.32
C ASP A 260 -13.27 29.19 25.34
N ILE A 261 -12.84 29.75 24.19
CA ILE A 261 -11.62 30.56 24.09
C ILE A 261 -11.88 31.88 23.35
N PRO A 262 -11.20 33.00 23.70
CA PRO A 262 -11.32 34.27 23.00
C PRO A 262 -11.19 34.20 21.48
N GLU A 263 -11.89 35.14 20.83
CA GLU A 263 -11.91 35.36 19.38
C GLU A 263 -10.48 35.38 18.79
N GLY A 264 -10.20 34.52 17.81
CA GLY A 264 -8.96 34.57 17.02
C GLY A 264 -8.05 33.36 17.05
N ILE A 265 -8.43 32.26 17.71
CA ILE A 265 -7.71 31.01 17.57
C ILE A 265 -7.87 30.48 16.13
N LYS A 266 -6.74 30.00 15.57
CA LYS A 266 -6.53 29.65 14.15
C LYS A 266 -6.39 30.81 13.16
N LYS A 267 -6.39 32.09 13.60
CA LYS A 267 -6.06 33.22 12.71
C LYS A 267 -4.66 33.10 12.11
N ASP A 268 -3.71 32.62 12.90
CA ASP A 268 -2.31 32.44 12.47
C ASP A 268 -2.08 31.17 11.64
N PHE A 269 -3.15 30.42 11.29
CA PHE A 269 -3.01 29.24 10.45
C PHE A 269 -2.55 29.66 9.05
N VAL A 270 -1.37 29.17 8.67
CA VAL A 270 -0.65 29.60 7.47
C VAL A 270 -1.33 29.07 6.22
N ILE A 271 -1.50 29.96 5.24
CA ILE A 271 -1.86 29.65 3.86
C ILE A 271 -0.55 29.50 3.07
N PRO A 272 -0.22 28.31 2.56
CA PRO A 272 1.02 28.13 1.80
C PRO A 272 1.10 29.05 0.58
N GLU A 273 2.32 29.43 0.19
CA GLU A 273 2.57 30.19 -1.03
C GLU A 273 1.96 29.47 -2.26
N GLY A 274 1.19 30.19 -3.07
CA GLY A 274 0.41 29.64 -4.19
C GLY A 274 -0.67 28.59 -3.84
N GLY A 275 -0.77 28.18 -2.57
CA GLY A 275 -1.70 27.17 -2.06
C GLY A 275 -3.03 27.73 -1.54
N PHE A 276 -3.76 26.98 -0.73
CA PHE A 276 -5.05 27.40 -0.14
C PHE A 276 -5.31 26.65 1.16
N VAL A 277 -6.35 27.06 1.90
CA VAL A 277 -6.85 26.30 3.05
C VAL A 277 -8.28 25.87 2.78
N ILE A 278 -8.59 24.59 3.04
CA ILE A 278 -9.97 24.09 3.11
C ILE A 278 -10.36 23.99 4.57
N LEU A 279 -11.56 24.48 4.88
CA LEU A 279 -12.18 24.43 6.18
C LEU A 279 -13.46 23.62 6.09
N PHE A 280 -13.69 22.74 7.06
CA PHE A 280 -14.92 21.98 7.19
C PHE A 280 -15.56 22.24 8.55
N SER A 281 -16.79 22.74 8.55
CA SER A 281 -17.55 23.07 9.76
C SER A 281 -17.87 21.80 10.54
N SER A 282 -17.70 21.82 11.86
CA SER A 282 -18.15 20.74 12.73
C SER A 282 -19.62 20.90 13.16
N TYR A 283 -20.34 21.90 12.63
CA TYR A 283 -21.72 22.19 13.02
C TYR A 283 -22.69 21.32 12.21
N VAL A 284 -23.33 20.37 12.89
CA VAL A 284 -24.12 19.29 12.26
C VAL A 284 -25.52 19.70 11.79
N ASN A 285 -26.01 20.90 12.13
CA ASN A 285 -27.35 21.38 11.76
C ASN A 285 -27.35 22.21 10.46
N ILE A 286 -26.41 21.95 9.54
CA ILE A 286 -26.33 22.59 8.23
C ILE A 286 -26.88 21.62 7.18
N THR A 287 -27.72 22.12 6.27
CA THR A 287 -28.49 21.32 5.28
C THR A 287 -27.64 20.35 4.45
N ASN A 288 -26.37 20.69 4.17
CA ASN A 288 -25.47 19.88 3.34
C ASN A 288 -24.35 19.17 4.14
N HIS A 289 -24.42 19.19 5.48
CA HIS A 289 -23.43 18.56 6.33
C HIS A 289 -23.82 17.12 6.68
N THR A 290 -22.91 16.15 6.49
CA THR A 290 -23.09 14.77 6.97
C THR A 290 -21.91 14.32 7.83
N GLN A 291 -22.15 13.37 8.74
CA GLN A 291 -21.07 12.78 9.54
C GLN A 291 -20.02 12.08 8.64
N ALA A 292 -20.47 11.42 7.56
CA ALA A 292 -19.57 10.77 6.62
C ALA A 292 -18.60 11.77 5.96
N MET A 293 -19.06 12.96 5.60
CA MET A 293 -18.18 14.02 5.07
C MET A 293 -17.17 14.50 6.11
N ALA A 294 -17.61 14.68 7.36
CA ALA A 294 -16.73 15.05 8.47
C ALA A 294 -15.65 13.98 8.71
N ASP A 295 -16.02 12.70 8.65
CA ASP A 295 -15.09 11.58 8.84
C ASP A 295 -14.07 11.51 7.69
N ILE A 296 -14.49 11.70 6.44
CA ILE A 296 -13.60 11.78 5.27
C ILE A 296 -12.61 12.94 5.45
N PHE A 297 -13.10 14.12 5.85
CA PHE A 297 -12.27 15.30 6.04
C PHE A 297 -11.23 15.12 7.16
N LYS A 298 -11.65 14.54 8.30
CA LYS A 298 -10.75 14.24 9.43
C LYS A 298 -9.73 13.15 9.12
N ALA A 299 -10.02 12.28 8.16
CA ALA A 299 -9.09 11.26 7.70
C ALA A 299 -7.98 11.81 6.79
N ILE A 300 -8.04 13.08 6.38
CA ILE A 300 -6.97 13.74 5.60
C ILE A 300 -5.68 13.81 6.44
N LYS A 301 -4.56 13.42 5.81
CA LYS A 301 -3.22 13.43 6.42
C LYS A 301 -2.28 14.38 5.68
N ILE A 302 -1.23 14.83 6.36
CA ILE A 302 -0.12 15.54 5.72
C ILE A 302 0.46 14.62 4.63
N GLY A 303 0.70 15.17 3.44
CA GLY A 303 1.16 14.41 2.26
C GLY A 303 0.05 13.89 1.34
N ASP A 304 -1.21 13.82 1.79
CA ASP A 304 -2.36 13.57 0.90
C ASP A 304 -2.40 14.63 -0.21
N THR A 305 -2.99 14.31 -1.36
CA THR A 305 -3.17 15.25 -2.47
C THR A 305 -4.64 15.64 -2.59
N ILE A 306 -4.91 16.94 -2.64
CA ILE A 306 -6.22 17.54 -2.86
C ILE A 306 -6.31 18.03 -4.30
N THR A 307 -7.29 17.52 -5.03
CA THR A 307 -7.61 17.97 -6.39
C THR A 307 -8.92 18.73 -6.37
N LEU A 308 -8.89 20.01 -6.76
CA LEU A 308 -10.09 20.85 -6.87
C LEU A 308 -10.82 20.58 -8.18
N HIS A 309 -12.15 20.61 -8.13
CA HIS A 309 -13.06 20.45 -9.26
C HIS A 309 -13.99 21.65 -9.32
N ASN A 310 -14.16 22.23 -10.52
CA ASN A 310 -14.97 23.43 -10.76
C ASN A 310 -14.57 24.64 -9.88
N VAL A 311 -13.29 24.75 -9.50
CA VAL A 311 -12.75 25.91 -8.76
C VAL A 311 -11.75 26.66 -9.65
N LYS A 312 -12.09 27.89 -10.03
CA LYS A 312 -11.21 28.79 -10.79
C LYS A 312 -10.43 29.70 -9.83
N MET A 313 -9.41 29.14 -9.15
CA MET A 313 -8.72 29.80 -8.04
C MET A 313 -8.13 31.17 -8.41
N SER A 314 -7.53 31.31 -9.61
CA SER A 314 -7.00 32.59 -10.08
C SER A 314 -8.06 33.70 -10.16
N ASN A 315 -9.27 33.36 -10.60
CA ASN A 315 -10.38 34.30 -10.71
C ASN A 315 -10.86 34.72 -9.32
N LEU A 316 -11.02 33.74 -8.41
CA LEU A 316 -11.48 33.98 -7.05
C LEU A 316 -10.51 34.85 -6.26
N VAL A 317 -9.21 34.57 -6.39
CA VAL A 317 -8.13 35.34 -5.75
C VAL A 317 -8.09 36.78 -6.27
N ALA A 318 -8.27 36.98 -7.57
CA ALA A 318 -8.29 38.31 -8.20
C ALA A 318 -9.54 39.11 -7.83
N ALA A 319 -10.70 38.45 -7.71
CA ALA A 319 -11.96 39.10 -7.35
C ALA A 319 -11.97 39.61 -5.89
N ALA A 320 -11.18 38.99 -5.00
CA ALA A 320 -10.98 39.41 -3.62
C ALA A 320 -12.28 39.64 -2.81
N GLN A 321 -13.32 38.83 -3.09
CA GLN A 321 -14.64 38.93 -2.46
C GLN A 321 -15.22 37.54 -2.20
N VAL A 322 -16.22 37.45 -1.31
CA VAL A 322 -16.95 36.20 -1.03
C VAL A 322 -17.69 35.75 -2.29
N ALA A 323 -17.54 34.47 -2.65
CA ALA A 323 -18.23 33.87 -3.78
C ALA A 323 -18.90 32.56 -3.38
N ASN A 324 -20.07 32.31 -3.94
CA ASN A 324 -20.76 31.03 -3.80
C ASN A 324 -20.18 30.02 -4.80
N LEU A 325 -19.94 28.80 -4.35
CA LEU A 325 -19.30 27.73 -5.11
C LEU A 325 -20.14 26.44 -5.16
N ASN A 326 -21.48 26.53 -5.09
CA ASN A 326 -22.40 25.36 -4.94
C ASN A 326 -22.26 24.22 -5.98
N THR A 327 -21.46 24.37 -7.03
CA THR A 327 -21.14 23.32 -8.04
C THR A 327 -19.70 22.81 -7.96
N ALA A 328 -18.90 23.30 -7.01
CA ALA A 328 -17.51 22.97 -6.82
C ALA A 328 -17.29 21.90 -5.75
N GLY A 329 -16.13 21.27 -5.83
CA GLY A 329 -15.76 20.23 -4.90
C GLY A 329 -14.30 19.88 -4.97
N PHE A 330 -13.90 18.89 -4.20
CA PHE A 330 -12.54 18.35 -4.22
C PHE A 330 -12.52 16.86 -3.96
N THR A 331 -11.51 16.20 -4.49
CA THR A 331 -11.19 14.78 -4.22
C THR A 331 -9.89 14.68 -3.46
N ILE A 332 -9.74 13.62 -2.68
CA ILE A 332 -8.54 13.33 -1.89
C ILE A 332 -7.88 12.07 -2.46
N THR A 333 -6.62 12.18 -2.86
CA THR A 333 -5.77 11.03 -3.13
C THR A 333 -4.86 10.81 -1.92
N LYS A 334 -4.96 9.62 -1.32
CA LYS A 334 -4.16 9.29 -0.13
C LYS A 334 -2.69 9.25 -0.47
N LEU A 335 -1.85 9.70 0.47
CA LEU A 335 -0.40 9.53 0.38
C LEU A 335 -0.09 8.05 0.13
N ASP A 336 0.67 7.77 -0.90
CA ASP A 336 1.33 6.49 -1.10
C ASP A 336 2.67 6.74 -1.80
N TYR A 337 3.58 5.81 -1.61
CA TYR A 337 4.89 5.83 -2.26
C TYR A 337 4.94 4.71 -3.29
N SER A 338 5.48 5.03 -4.47
CA SER A 338 5.71 4.00 -5.49
C SER A 338 6.75 2.99 -4.99
N VAL A 339 6.61 1.73 -5.42
CA VAL A 339 7.60 0.67 -5.13
C VAL A 339 9.00 1.13 -5.56
N GLY A 340 9.99 0.88 -4.70
CA GLY A 340 11.35 1.39 -4.83
C GLY A 340 11.65 2.53 -3.87
N VAL A 341 12.70 3.31 -4.15
CA VAL A 341 13.18 4.39 -3.27
C VAL A 341 12.56 5.74 -3.64
N THR A 342 12.05 6.47 -2.65
CA THR A 342 11.57 7.86 -2.76
C THR A 342 12.39 8.77 -1.84
N LEU A 343 12.85 9.92 -2.37
CA LEU A 343 13.44 10.99 -1.57
C LEU A 343 12.33 11.88 -1.01
N VAL A 344 12.30 12.03 0.32
CA VAL A 344 11.32 12.86 1.04
C VAL A 344 11.97 13.98 1.86
N SER A 345 13.25 14.25 1.62
CA SER A 345 13.94 15.41 2.18
C SER A 345 13.28 16.72 1.76
N ASP A 346 13.54 17.77 2.55
CA ASP A 346 13.24 19.16 2.17
C ASP A 346 13.99 19.53 0.89
N SER A 347 13.27 19.66 -0.22
CA SER A 347 13.83 19.91 -1.56
C SER A 347 14.52 21.27 -1.70
N SER A 348 14.28 22.20 -0.77
CA SER A 348 15.04 23.47 -0.71
C SER A 348 16.44 23.29 -0.12
N LYS A 349 16.70 22.15 0.53
CA LYS A 349 17.97 21.85 1.21
C LYS A 349 18.71 20.67 0.60
N VAL A 350 17.99 19.66 0.12
CA VAL A 350 18.57 18.43 -0.44
C VAL A 350 17.87 18.03 -1.73
N VAL A 351 18.67 17.78 -2.77
CA VAL A 351 18.17 17.31 -4.07
C VAL A 351 18.97 16.11 -4.55
N ALA A 352 18.31 15.15 -5.20
CA ALA A 352 19.00 14.07 -5.90
C ALA A 352 19.41 14.54 -7.30
N ASN A 353 20.59 14.12 -7.77
CA ASN A 353 21.07 14.47 -9.11
C ASN A 353 20.36 13.69 -10.23
N LYS A 354 19.66 12.59 -9.91
CA LYS A 354 18.96 11.73 -10.87
C LYS A 354 17.82 10.94 -10.21
N ALA A 355 17.08 10.18 -11.02
CA ALA A 355 16.04 9.27 -10.55
C ALA A 355 16.61 8.14 -9.67
N LEU A 356 15.81 7.68 -8.70
CA LEU A 356 16.26 6.79 -7.62
C LEU A 356 16.05 5.30 -7.89
N ALA A 357 15.53 4.92 -9.07
CA ALA A 357 15.14 3.54 -9.36
C ALA A 357 16.30 2.53 -9.23
N VAL A 358 17.53 2.98 -9.51
CA VAL A 358 18.76 2.18 -9.40
C VAL A 358 19.13 1.82 -7.96
N LEU A 359 18.54 2.48 -6.95
CA LEU A 359 18.84 2.22 -5.54
C LEU A 359 18.07 1.03 -4.96
N SER A 360 17.23 0.36 -5.74
CA SER A 360 16.41 -0.76 -5.25
C SER A 360 16.35 -1.90 -6.26
N ASP A 361 17.36 -1.98 -7.13
CA ASP A 361 17.45 -3.01 -8.17
C ASP A 361 18.17 -4.28 -7.67
N GLY A 362 18.68 -4.26 -6.44
CA GLY A 362 19.42 -5.36 -5.80
C GLY A 362 20.91 -5.38 -6.14
N ASN A 363 21.42 -4.42 -6.92
CA ASN A 363 22.80 -4.37 -7.36
C ASN A 363 23.62 -3.35 -6.56
N LYS A 364 24.29 -3.83 -5.50
CA LYS A 364 25.17 -3.03 -4.63
C LYS A 364 26.33 -2.34 -5.38
N ASN A 365 26.81 -2.94 -6.48
CA ASN A 365 27.99 -2.48 -7.22
C ASN A 365 29.26 -2.33 -6.34
N THR A 366 29.51 -3.26 -5.41
CA THR A 366 30.57 -3.23 -4.36
C THR A 366 32.02 -2.99 -4.87
N GLY A 367 32.30 -3.11 -6.18
CA GLY A 367 33.62 -2.85 -6.78
C GLY A 367 33.78 -1.50 -7.50
N LEU A 368 32.76 -0.65 -7.49
CA LEU A 368 32.73 0.59 -8.28
C LEU A 368 33.73 1.64 -7.75
N MET A 369 34.41 2.34 -8.66
CA MET A 369 35.45 3.32 -8.35
C MET A 369 35.19 4.73 -8.91
N THR A 370 33.99 5.02 -9.44
CA THR A 370 33.65 6.30 -10.07
C THR A 370 32.21 6.71 -9.77
N PHE A 371 31.97 7.94 -9.30
CA PHE A 371 30.62 8.46 -9.04
C PHE A 371 29.84 8.80 -10.30
N SER A 372 30.50 8.90 -11.45
CA SER A 372 29.84 9.18 -12.73
C SER A 372 29.06 8.00 -13.27
N ASP A 373 29.16 6.83 -12.61
CA ASP A 373 28.42 5.64 -13.01
C ASP A 373 26.89 5.87 -12.92
N PRO A 374 26.10 5.30 -13.86
CA PRO A 374 24.64 5.39 -13.80
C PRO A 374 24.03 4.90 -12.49
N SER A 375 24.64 3.91 -11.82
CA SER A 375 24.15 3.32 -10.56
C SER A 375 24.33 4.22 -9.33
N VAL A 376 25.22 5.21 -9.38
CA VAL A 376 25.47 6.10 -8.23
C VAL A 376 24.48 7.24 -8.24
N VAL A 377 23.68 7.37 -7.18
CA VAL A 377 22.84 8.54 -6.93
C VAL A 377 23.55 9.45 -5.94
N LEU A 378 23.71 10.72 -6.33
CA LEU A 378 24.25 11.77 -5.48
C LEU A 378 23.09 12.57 -4.88
N PHE A 379 23.14 12.75 -3.57
CA PHE A 379 22.28 13.68 -2.83
C PHE A 379 23.12 14.92 -2.54
N GLN A 380 22.68 16.08 -3.05
CA GLN A 380 23.35 17.36 -2.87
C GLN A 380 22.87 18.05 -1.60
N ASN A 381 23.78 18.59 -0.82
CA ASN A 381 23.51 19.57 0.21
C ASN A 381 23.58 21.00 -0.37
N LEU A 382 22.43 21.65 -0.52
CA LEU A 382 22.34 23.03 -1.02
C LEU A 382 22.80 24.07 0.00
N LEU A 383 23.05 23.67 1.25
CA LEU A 383 23.49 24.54 2.35
C LEU A 383 24.94 24.24 2.78
N CYS A 384 25.76 23.62 1.92
CA CYS A 384 27.12 23.19 2.26
C CYS A 384 28.07 24.33 2.69
N THR A 385 27.75 25.59 2.40
CA THR A 385 28.53 26.76 2.83
C THR A 385 28.08 27.35 4.18
N GLN A 386 27.07 26.79 4.83
CA GLN A 386 26.53 27.29 6.10
C GLN A 386 27.02 26.42 7.27
N ALA A 387 27.97 26.95 8.04
CA ALA A 387 28.52 26.24 9.19
C ALA A 387 27.44 25.90 10.23
N GLY A 388 27.47 24.68 10.77
CA GLY A 388 26.54 24.23 11.80
C GLY A 388 25.12 23.89 11.31
N VAL A 389 24.86 23.98 10.01
CA VAL A 389 23.58 23.61 9.40
C VAL A 389 23.73 22.27 8.69
N TYR A 390 23.03 21.24 9.19
CA TYR A 390 23.14 19.87 8.70
C TYR A 390 21.79 19.35 8.20
N PRO A 391 21.44 19.56 6.92
CA PRO A 391 20.25 18.96 6.33
C PRO A 391 20.28 17.43 6.42
N THR A 392 19.10 16.82 6.26
CA THR A 392 18.94 15.37 6.27
C THR A 392 18.63 14.84 4.88
N VAL A 393 19.28 13.73 4.52
CA VAL A 393 18.81 12.84 3.47
C VAL A 393 17.77 11.92 4.11
N GLU A 394 16.55 11.95 3.59
CA GLU A 394 15.43 11.15 4.07
C GLU A 394 14.89 10.31 2.92
N LEU A 395 15.08 8.99 3.00
CA LEU A 395 14.69 8.06 1.95
C LEU A 395 13.63 7.10 2.49
N ILE A 396 12.63 6.80 1.67
CA ILE A 396 11.65 5.75 1.92
C ILE A 396 11.83 4.67 0.85
N LEU A 397 12.19 3.46 1.28
CA LEU A 397 12.09 2.25 0.46
C LEU A 397 10.69 1.65 0.62
N THR A 398 9.99 1.51 -0.48
CA THR A 398 8.66 0.88 -0.54
C THR A 398 8.76 -0.50 -1.17
N LEU A 399 8.35 -1.52 -0.43
CA LEU A 399 8.31 -2.89 -0.89
C LEU A 399 7.02 -3.19 -1.67
N PRO A 400 7.03 -4.15 -2.62
CA PRO A 400 5.83 -4.58 -3.34
C PRO A 400 4.70 -5.08 -2.42
N ALA A 401 5.07 -5.65 -1.27
CA ALA A 401 4.17 -6.13 -0.23
C ALA A 401 4.87 -6.03 1.14
N ALA A 402 4.09 -6.05 2.21
CA ALA A 402 4.63 -6.14 3.57
C ALA A 402 5.42 -7.46 3.73
N LYS A 403 6.62 -7.39 4.30
CA LYS A 403 7.51 -8.52 4.53
C LYS A 403 8.15 -8.42 5.91
N GLU A 404 8.47 -9.58 6.48
CA GLU A 404 9.30 -9.66 7.68
C GLU A 404 10.78 -9.46 7.30
N ILE A 405 11.44 -8.52 7.97
CA ILE A 405 12.85 -8.14 7.74
C ILE A 405 13.54 -7.99 9.09
N ASP A 406 14.85 -8.20 9.14
CA ASP A 406 15.66 -7.95 10.34
C ASP A 406 16.91 -7.09 10.05
N THR A 407 17.11 -6.70 8.79
CA THR A 407 18.31 -6.00 8.34
C THR A 407 17.97 -4.97 7.26
N VAL A 408 18.54 -3.77 7.40
CA VAL A 408 18.55 -2.73 6.36
C VAL A 408 19.93 -2.70 5.71
N ASN A 409 19.96 -2.74 4.37
CA ASN A 409 21.21 -2.76 3.59
C ASN A 409 21.37 -1.43 2.87
N LEU A 410 22.47 -0.73 3.13
CA LEU A 410 22.83 0.53 2.47
C LEU A 410 24.22 0.40 1.87
N SER A 411 24.37 0.76 0.59
CA SER A 411 25.66 0.72 -0.10
C SER A 411 26.07 2.15 -0.43
N PHE A 412 26.94 2.73 0.41
CA PHE A 412 27.37 4.13 0.28
C PHE A 412 28.52 4.23 -0.72
N TYR A 413 28.43 5.11 -1.71
CA TYR A 413 29.61 5.49 -2.49
C TYR A 413 30.31 6.66 -1.80
N THR A 414 31.64 6.59 -1.66
CA THR A 414 32.44 7.66 -1.07
C THR A 414 33.61 8.01 -1.97
N GLU A 415 33.97 9.29 -1.99
CA GLU A 415 35.18 9.78 -2.64
C GLU A 415 35.55 11.11 -2.00
N TYR A 416 36.63 11.09 -1.20
CA TYR A 416 37.06 12.23 -0.40
C TYR A 416 37.25 13.49 -1.25
N VAL A 417 38.04 13.40 -2.32
CA VAL A 417 38.43 14.54 -3.18
C VAL A 417 37.25 15.19 -3.92
N SER A 418 36.11 14.50 -4.01
CA SER A 418 34.89 14.96 -4.66
C SER A 418 33.84 15.47 -3.65
N MET A 419 34.21 15.60 -2.37
CA MET A 419 33.32 16.00 -1.28
C MET A 419 32.13 15.05 -1.06
N ILE A 420 32.31 13.76 -1.34
CA ILE A 420 31.31 12.72 -1.13
C ILE A 420 31.61 11.99 0.19
N GLY A 421 30.84 12.35 1.22
CA GLY A 421 31.05 11.92 2.60
C GLY A 421 30.15 10.78 3.07
N LEU A 422 30.31 10.42 4.35
CA LEU A 422 29.41 9.54 5.11
C LEU A 422 28.50 10.35 6.05
N PRO A 423 27.38 9.76 6.52
CA PRO A 423 26.54 10.33 7.56
C PRO A 423 27.31 10.94 8.74
N LYS A 424 26.84 12.07 9.23
CA LYS A 424 27.38 12.72 10.43
C LYS A 424 27.43 11.75 11.60
N ASP A 425 28.57 11.70 12.28
CA ASP A 425 28.84 10.79 13.41
C ASP A 425 28.62 9.31 13.07
N ASN A 426 28.60 8.96 11.77
CA ASN A 426 28.21 7.65 11.25
C ASN A 426 26.83 7.16 11.74
N LYS A 427 25.91 8.08 12.03
CA LYS A 427 24.57 7.75 12.55
C LYS A 427 23.51 7.73 11.47
N ILE A 428 22.64 6.73 11.54
CA ILE A 428 21.48 6.55 10.66
C ILE A 428 20.28 6.21 11.54
N THR A 429 19.21 7.00 11.44
CA THR A 429 17.94 6.66 12.07
C THR A 429 17.13 5.77 11.13
N VAL A 430 16.61 4.65 11.64
CA VAL A 430 15.77 3.73 10.87
C VAL A 430 14.36 3.70 11.46
N SER A 431 13.35 3.75 10.59
CA SER A 431 11.94 3.58 10.94
C SER A 431 11.25 2.66 9.94
N TYR A 432 10.16 2.02 10.32
CA TYR A 432 9.39 1.13 9.46
C TYR A 432 7.88 1.37 9.60
N ALA A 433 7.12 0.97 8.59
CA ALA A 433 5.66 1.07 8.62
C ALA A 433 4.99 0.03 7.72
N THR A 434 3.72 -0.26 7.99
CA THR A 434 2.83 -0.98 7.08
C THR A 434 1.88 -0.03 6.32
N SER A 435 1.76 1.23 6.76
CA SER A 435 1.09 2.33 6.06
C SER A 435 2.09 3.48 5.76
N PRO A 436 1.86 4.30 4.71
CA PRO A 436 2.82 5.33 4.29
C PRO A 436 2.95 6.53 5.25
N ASP A 437 2.07 6.64 6.25
CA ASP A 437 1.99 7.73 7.21
C ASP A 437 2.26 7.30 8.68
N GLY A 438 2.43 6.00 8.93
CA GLY A 438 2.49 5.40 10.27
C GLY A 438 3.86 4.85 10.68
N PHE A 439 4.94 5.61 10.49
CA PHE A 439 6.30 5.14 10.78
C PHE A 439 6.58 4.96 12.28
N THR A 440 7.01 3.76 12.65
CA THR A 440 7.56 3.42 13.97
C THR A 440 9.08 3.51 13.92
N SER A 441 9.67 4.31 14.81
CA SER A 441 11.13 4.47 14.90
C SER A 441 11.77 3.27 15.61
N LEU A 442 12.86 2.76 15.04
CA LEU A 442 13.76 1.78 15.65
C LEU A 442 14.97 2.46 16.31
N GLY A 443 15.08 3.78 16.21
CA GLY A 443 16.17 4.56 16.79
C GLY A 443 17.37 4.74 15.85
N ASP A 444 18.49 5.17 16.44
CA ASP A 444 19.73 5.46 15.75
C ASP A 444 20.66 4.25 15.74
N PHE A 445 21.22 3.96 14.57
CA PHE A 445 22.22 2.94 14.33
C PHE A 445 23.54 3.61 13.97
N THR A 446 24.65 3.05 14.46
CA THR A 446 25.98 3.52 14.11
C THR A 446 26.58 2.59 13.08
N ILE A 447 27.04 3.11 11.95
CA ILE A 447 27.78 2.36 10.94
C ILE A 447 29.29 2.52 11.18
N THR A 448 30.07 1.52 10.75
CA THR A 448 31.54 1.62 10.77
C THR A 448 32.03 2.17 9.44
N GLY A 449 33.05 3.03 9.46
CA GLY A 449 33.66 3.57 8.25
C GLY A 449 34.23 4.98 8.45
N GLU A 450 35.14 5.36 7.56
CA GLU A 450 35.72 6.70 7.51
C GLU A 450 35.97 7.07 6.04
N VAL A 451 35.83 8.36 5.72
CA VAL A 451 36.17 8.90 4.40
C VAL A 451 37.51 9.59 4.48
N VAL A 452 38.55 8.94 3.96
CA VAL A 452 39.95 9.43 4.03
C VAL A 452 40.50 9.78 2.65
N SER A 453 41.43 10.73 2.61
CA SER A 453 42.08 11.16 1.37
C SER A 453 42.77 9.98 0.66
N GLY A 454 42.63 9.91 -0.67
CA GLY A 454 43.18 8.82 -1.50
C GLY A 454 42.31 7.56 -1.57
N THR A 455 41.20 7.48 -0.82
CA THR A 455 40.26 6.35 -0.89
C THR A 455 38.96 6.73 -1.57
N LYS A 456 38.38 5.76 -2.29
CA LYS A 456 37.06 5.86 -2.91
C LYS A 456 36.46 4.49 -3.16
N GLY A 457 35.15 4.48 -3.34
CA GLY A 457 34.39 3.31 -3.76
C GLY A 457 33.16 3.07 -2.91
N VAL A 458 32.54 1.91 -3.11
CA VAL A 458 31.32 1.51 -2.43
C VAL A 458 31.63 0.85 -1.10
N MET A 459 30.89 1.24 -0.07
CA MET A 459 30.91 0.70 1.27
C MET A 459 29.54 0.11 1.61
N ASP A 460 29.46 -1.21 1.59
CA ASP A 460 28.26 -1.94 1.99
C ASP A 460 28.10 -1.91 3.52
N LYS A 461 26.91 -1.57 3.99
CA LYS A 461 26.53 -1.53 5.39
C LYS A 461 25.24 -2.32 5.59
N GLU A 462 25.36 -3.36 6.41
CA GLU A 462 24.25 -4.18 6.86
C GLU A 462 23.92 -3.75 8.29
N ILE A 463 22.75 -3.16 8.46
CA ILE A 463 22.25 -2.61 9.72
C ILE A 463 21.27 -3.62 10.30
N ALA A 464 21.75 -4.44 11.22
CA ALA A 464 20.90 -5.38 11.96
C ALA A 464 19.95 -4.60 12.88
N LEU A 465 18.65 -4.84 12.75
CA LEU A 465 17.60 -4.13 13.48
C LEU A 465 17.43 -4.62 14.92
N GLY A 466 18.09 -5.73 15.29
CA GLY A 466 18.00 -6.36 16.60
C GLY A 466 16.71 -7.14 16.86
N THR A 467 15.66 -6.91 16.06
CA THR A 467 14.42 -7.67 16.05
C THR A 467 13.88 -7.77 14.63
N ALA A 468 13.20 -8.86 14.32
CA ALA A 468 12.42 -8.94 13.09
C ALA A 468 11.20 -8.01 13.17
N VAL A 469 10.91 -7.31 12.07
CA VAL A 469 9.75 -6.42 11.94
C VAL A 469 9.01 -6.68 10.62
N THR A 470 7.68 -6.58 10.64
CA THR A 470 6.87 -6.61 9.43
C THR A 470 6.74 -5.21 8.86
N ALA A 471 7.32 -4.97 7.68
CA ALA A 471 7.37 -3.66 7.04
C ALA A 471 6.95 -3.72 5.57
N LYS A 472 6.23 -2.69 5.11
CA LYS A 472 6.06 -2.37 3.68
C LYS A 472 6.89 -1.14 3.30
N TYR A 473 7.03 -0.19 4.22
CA TYR A 473 7.80 1.03 4.03
C TYR A 473 8.94 1.06 5.05
N ILE A 474 10.14 1.40 4.61
CA ILE A 474 11.32 1.56 5.45
C ILE A 474 11.87 2.95 5.21
N LYS A 475 11.96 3.76 6.27
CA LYS A 475 12.53 5.11 6.21
C LYS A 475 13.92 5.10 6.83
N VAL A 476 14.90 5.63 6.12
CA VAL A 476 16.23 5.93 6.66
C VAL A 476 16.46 7.43 6.63
N VAL A 477 17.02 7.95 7.72
CA VAL A 477 17.36 9.37 7.86
C VAL A 477 18.81 9.48 8.30
N PHE A 478 19.58 10.31 7.60
CA PHE A 478 20.95 10.61 7.97
C PHE A 478 21.32 12.04 7.59
N ALA A 479 22.10 12.70 8.45
CA ALA A 479 22.46 14.12 8.32
C ALA A 479 23.85 14.30 7.71
N TYR A 480 24.06 15.42 7.02
CA TYR A 480 25.41 15.85 6.60
C TYR A 480 26.29 16.19 7.80
N GLY A 481 27.60 15.91 7.68
CA GLY A 481 28.61 16.26 8.68
C GLY A 481 29.56 17.35 8.19
N ASP A 482 30.44 17.80 9.09
CA ASP A 482 31.47 18.79 8.78
C ASP A 482 32.38 18.34 7.63
N SER A 483 32.72 19.28 6.76
CA SER A 483 33.70 19.09 5.69
C SER A 483 35.11 19.08 6.28
N PRO A 484 35.98 18.13 5.88
CA PRO A 484 37.36 18.07 6.35
C PRO A 484 38.30 19.06 5.61
N PHE A 485 37.79 19.83 4.65
CA PHE A 485 38.60 20.70 3.79
C PHE A 485 38.82 22.08 4.42
N VAL A 486 40.07 22.38 4.76
CA VAL A 486 40.45 23.68 5.34
C VAL A 486 40.55 24.75 4.25
N GLY A 487 39.84 25.86 4.44
CA GLY A 487 39.88 27.02 3.53
C GLY A 487 38.94 26.92 2.32
N ASP A 488 38.19 25.82 2.18
CA ASP A 488 37.10 25.72 1.21
C ASP A 488 35.85 26.44 1.77
N PRO A 489 35.10 27.21 0.95
CA PRO A 489 33.85 27.82 1.39
C PRO A 489 32.77 26.79 1.78
N LYS A 490 32.88 25.54 1.33
CA LYS A 490 31.98 24.43 1.67
C LYS A 490 32.46 23.75 2.95
N VAL A 491 31.92 24.24 4.06
CA VAL A 491 32.25 23.84 5.44
C VAL A 491 31.48 22.60 5.93
N VAL A 492 30.50 22.13 5.17
CA VAL A 492 29.76 20.87 5.38
C VAL A 492 29.91 20.03 4.11
N TRP A 493 29.88 18.70 4.23
CA TRP A 493 29.89 17.81 3.04
C TRP A 493 28.86 18.27 2.01
N GLU A 494 29.28 18.41 0.76
CA GLU A 494 28.40 18.79 -0.35
C GLU A 494 27.56 17.61 -0.83
N TRP A 495 28.12 16.39 -0.78
CA TRP A 495 27.48 15.22 -1.35
C TRP A 495 27.47 14.04 -0.37
N MET A 496 26.40 13.27 -0.44
CA MET A 496 26.34 11.88 -0.01
C MET A 496 25.87 11.03 -1.18
N ALA A 497 26.28 9.77 -1.23
CA ALA A 497 25.95 8.93 -2.37
C ALA A 497 25.58 7.51 -1.96
N LEU A 498 24.61 6.95 -2.66
CA LEU A 498 24.22 5.55 -2.54
C LEU A 498 24.26 4.89 -3.92
N THR A 499 24.57 3.59 -3.92
CA THR A 499 24.34 2.70 -5.06
C THR A 499 23.17 1.76 -4.82
N GLU A 500 22.83 1.47 -3.56
CA GLU A 500 21.73 0.56 -3.22
C GLU A 500 21.17 0.86 -1.82
N PHE A 501 19.84 0.71 -1.69
CA PHE A 501 19.06 0.69 -0.46
C PHE A 501 18.06 -0.47 -0.54
N GLY A 502 18.37 -1.53 0.20
CA GLY A 502 17.56 -2.73 0.29
C GLY A 502 17.28 -3.14 1.73
N VAL A 503 16.60 -4.27 1.86
CA VAL A 503 16.33 -4.95 3.12
C VAL A 503 16.56 -6.44 2.95
N SER A 504 16.93 -7.12 4.02
CA SER A 504 17.09 -8.57 4.04
C SER A 504 16.54 -9.14 5.35
N LYS A 505 16.39 -10.47 5.34
CA LYS A 505 16.18 -11.27 6.52
C LYS A 505 17.40 -12.17 6.64
N SER A 506 18.13 -12.07 7.74
CA SER A 506 19.35 -12.84 7.97
C SER A 506 19.01 -14.33 8.04
N VAL A 507 19.59 -15.14 7.15
CA VAL A 507 19.47 -16.60 7.23
C VAL A 507 20.51 -17.10 8.23
N ARG A 508 20.08 -17.38 9.45
CA ARG A 508 20.92 -18.03 10.46
C ARG A 508 21.39 -19.38 9.90
N SER A 509 22.69 -19.65 10.01
CA SER A 509 23.26 -20.96 9.68
C SER A 509 23.39 -21.80 10.95
N TYR A 510 23.01 -23.08 10.87
CA TYR A 510 22.92 -23.94 12.04
C TYR A 510 23.69 -25.25 11.88
N SER A 511 24.54 -25.55 12.85
CA SER A 511 25.09 -26.89 13.07
C SER A 511 24.13 -27.70 13.95
N VAL A 512 24.11 -29.03 13.81
CA VAL A 512 23.33 -29.89 14.73
C VAL A 512 23.84 -29.69 16.15
N GLY A 513 22.93 -29.58 17.13
CA GLY A 513 23.21 -29.19 18.51
C GLY A 513 22.85 -27.72 18.81
N ILE A 514 23.45 -27.15 19.86
CA ILE A 514 23.21 -25.76 20.26
C ILE A 514 24.05 -24.79 19.44
N ASN A 515 23.38 -23.76 18.92
CA ASN A 515 23.97 -22.61 18.22
C ASN A 515 23.70 -21.35 19.05
N ASN A 516 24.68 -20.48 19.20
CA ASN A 516 24.57 -19.25 20.00
C ASN A 516 24.53 -18.02 19.08
N PHE A 517 23.44 -17.25 19.17
CA PHE A 517 23.19 -16.01 18.43
C PHE A 517 23.07 -14.79 19.35
N SER A 518 23.45 -14.93 20.62
CA SER A 518 23.52 -13.81 21.56
C SER A 518 24.41 -12.69 21.00
N ASN A 519 24.07 -11.44 21.31
CA ASN A 519 24.89 -10.29 20.92
C ASN A 519 26.33 -10.46 21.46
N ALA A 520 27.30 -10.69 20.58
CA ALA A 520 28.68 -11.02 20.96
C ALA A 520 29.41 -9.89 21.69
N ASP A 521 28.99 -8.64 21.52
CA ASP A 521 29.56 -7.49 22.25
C ASP A 521 29.06 -7.45 23.70
N GLN A 522 27.87 -8.00 23.96
CA GLN A 522 27.24 -8.02 25.28
C GLN A 522 27.43 -9.36 26.01
N ILE A 523 27.47 -10.47 25.27
CA ILE A 523 27.52 -11.82 25.83
C ILE A 523 28.68 -12.60 25.23
N GLY A 524 29.51 -13.17 26.10
CA GLY A 524 30.59 -14.09 25.73
C GLY A 524 30.34 -15.52 26.21
N LEU A 525 31.02 -16.49 25.59
CA LEU A 525 31.15 -17.83 26.15
C LEU A 525 32.44 -17.88 26.96
N LEU A 526 32.34 -17.86 28.29
CA LEU A 526 33.52 -17.84 29.17
C LEU A 526 34.13 -19.25 29.31
N LYS A 527 33.27 -20.25 29.44
CA LYS A 527 33.68 -21.62 29.78
C LYS A 527 32.78 -22.64 29.08
N GLY A 528 33.38 -23.78 28.73
CA GLY A 528 32.70 -24.93 28.15
C GLY A 528 32.52 -24.77 26.64
N THR A 529 32.05 -25.84 26.01
CA THR A 529 31.66 -25.81 24.59
C THR A 529 30.17 -26.06 24.50
N LEU A 530 29.51 -25.51 23.48
CA LEU A 530 28.06 -25.71 23.29
C LEU A 530 27.69 -27.19 23.09
N ALA A 531 28.62 -28.03 22.66
CA ALA A 531 28.41 -29.48 22.50
C ALA A 531 28.10 -30.18 23.83
N LEU A 532 28.57 -29.64 24.97
CA LEU A 532 28.26 -30.16 26.30
C LEU A 532 26.77 -30.03 26.64
N LEU A 533 26.05 -29.12 26.00
CA LEU A 533 24.62 -28.92 26.28
C LEU A 533 23.72 -29.95 25.59
N THR A 534 24.29 -30.87 24.83
CA THR A 534 23.55 -31.91 24.09
C THR A 534 24.27 -33.25 24.16
N ASP A 535 25.14 -33.44 25.15
CA ASP A 535 25.94 -34.66 25.28
C ASP A 535 25.21 -35.75 26.09
N GLY A 536 24.01 -35.44 26.59
CA GLY A 536 23.17 -36.32 27.41
C GLY A 536 23.56 -36.34 28.89
N ASN A 537 24.60 -35.62 29.30
CA ASN A 537 25.05 -35.53 30.68
C ASN A 537 24.57 -34.23 31.35
N LYS A 538 23.45 -34.33 32.04
CA LYS A 538 22.87 -33.23 32.84
C LYS A 538 23.80 -32.63 33.90
N ALA A 539 24.90 -33.32 34.24
CA ALA A 539 25.83 -32.94 35.30
C ALA A 539 25.12 -32.60 36.63
N SER A 540 24.05 -33.33 36.98
CA SER A 540 23.13 -33.00 38.09
C SER A 540 23.80 -32.85 39.46
N GLY A 541 25.02 -33.37 39.64
CA GLY A 541 25.82 -33.22 40.85
C GLY A 541 26.80 -32.04 40.84
N ALA A 542 26.74 -31.14 39.85
CA ALA A 542 27.64 -30.00 39.76
C ALA A 542 27.37 -28.97 40.87
N THR A 543 28.40 -28.69 41.68
CA THR A 543 28.32 -27.74 42.81
C THR A 543 29.48 -26.74 42.85
N THR A 544 30.41 -26.78 41.89
CA THR A 544 31.60 -25.91 41.89
C THR A 544 31.83 -25.28 40.52
N PHE A 545 32.27 -24.01 40.51
CA PHE A 545 32.63 -23.26 39.30
C PHE A 545 33.50 -24.07 38.33
N SER A 546 34.41 -24.89 38.87
CA SER A 546 35.37 -25.68 38.13
C SER A 546 34.77 -26.88 37.38
N ASN A 547 33.52 -27.27 37.63
CA ASN A 547 32.93 -28.48 37.03
C ASN A 547 32.97 -28.46 35.48
N ALA A 548 33.54 -29.51 34.87
CA ALA A 548 33.79 -29.56 33.43
C ALA A 548 32.52 -29.62 32.56
N GLY A 549 31.37 -30.05 33.11
CA GLY A 549 30.09 -30.13 32.41
C GLY A 549 29.30 -28.81 32.37
N VAL A 550 29.83 -27.72 32.93
CA VAL A 550 29.14 -26.42 32.96
C VAL A 550 29.60 -25.54 31.80
N VAL A 551 28.62 -25.02 31.05
CA VAL A 551 28.80 -23.97 30.06
C VAL A 551 28.37 -22.63 30.66
N LEU A 552 29.24 -21.61 30.59
CA LEU A 552 28.99 -20.29 31.17
C LEU A 552 28.86 -19.21 30.10
N PHE A 553 27.70 -18.59 30.09
CA PHE A 553 27.43 -17.37 29.34
C PHE A 553 27.80 -16.18 30.23
N GLN A 554 28.71 -15.33 29.77
CA GLN A 554 29.19 -14.15 30.47
C GLN A 554 28.52 -12.89 29.95
N ASN A 555 27.94 -12.11 30.85
CA ASN A 555 27.48 -10.74 30.61
C ASN A 555 28.66 -9.76 30.69
N LYS A 556 29.11 -9.27 29.53
CA LYS A 556 30.21 -8.28 29.40
C LYS A 556 29.80 -6.87 29.83
N VAL A 557 28.49 -6.60 29.96
CA VAL A 557 27.92 -5.30 30.32
C VAL A 557 27.26 -5.32 31.71
N CYS A 558 27.71 -6.21 32.61
CA CYS A 558 27.13 -6.43 33.94
C CYS A 558 27.17 -5.22 34.89
N THR A 559 27.90 -4.16 34.56
CA THR A 559 27.94 -2.90 35.31
C THR A 559 26.85 -1.90 34.92
N ASN A 560 26.11 -2.16 33.84
CA ASN A 560 25.03 -1.29 33.37
C ASN A 560 23.66 -1.87 33.75
N GLY A 561 23.08 -1.38 34.85
CA GLY A 561 21.79 -1.86 35.36
C GLY A 561 20.57 -1.50 34.49
N SER A 562 20.75 -0.70 33.44
CA SER A 562 19.71 -0.43 32.44
C SER A 562 19.72 -1.45 31.29
N LEU A 563 20.72 -2.33 31.22
CA LEU A 563 20.86 -3.35 30.18
C LEU A 563 20.72 -4.75 30.79
N ASN A 564 19.72 -5.50 30.32
CA ASN A 564 19.55 -6.92 30.61
C ASN A 564 19.77 -7.68 29.30
N PRO A 565 21.01 -8.01 28.93
CA PRO A 565 21.28 -8.66 27.65
C PRO A 565 20.59 -10.03 27.60
N THR A 566 20.20 -10.44 26.40
CA THR A 566 19.46 -11.68 26.14
C THR A 566 20.40 -12.74 25.61
N VAL A 567 20.44 -13.90 26.28
CA VAL A 567 21.02 -15.11 25.71
C VAL A 567 20.05 -15.64 24.66
N ASP A 568 20.51 -15.79 23.42
CA ASP A 568 19.74 -16.29 22.26
C ASP A 568 20.41 -17.56 21.75
N LEU A 569 19.75 -18.70 21.95
CA LEU A 569 20.22 -20.01 21.52
C LEU A 569 19.21 -20.66 20.58
N VAL A 570 19.72 -21.49 19.66
CA VAL A 570 18.89 -22.40 18.86
C VAL A 570 19.43 -23.81 18.94
N LEU A 571 18.60 -24.73 19.44
CA LEU A 571 18.83 -26.17 19.34
C LEU A 571 18.37 -26.65 17.96
N LYS A 572 19.31 -27.12 17.12
CA LYS A 572 19.02 -27.82 15.88
C LYS A 572 19.09 -29.32 16.08
N LEU A 573 17.99 -30.01 15.79
CA LEU A 573 17.90 -31.47 15.77
C LEU A 573 18.48 -32.04 14.47
N ALA A 574 19.00 -33.26 14.54
CA ALA A 574 19.54 -33.97 13.38
C ALA A 574 18.46 -34.19 12.29
N GLU A 575 17.24 -34.45 12.72
CA GLU A 575 16.05 -34.62 11.89
C GLU A 575 14.85 -33.96 12.57
N LYS A 576 13.76 -33.80 11.80
CA LYS A 576 12.52 -33.23 12.32
C LYS A 576 11.83 -34.23 13.28
N LYS A 577 11.30 -33.74 14.40
CA LYS A 577 10.64 -34.54 15.43
C LYS A 577 9.33 -33.89 15.89
N THR A 578 8.43 -34.69 16.45
CA THR A 578 7.32 -34.19 17.27
C THR A 578 7.78 -34.11 18.71
N ILE A 579 7.62 -32.96 19.35
CA ILE A 579 8.20 -32.64 20.65
C ILE A 579 7.08 -32.28 21.64
N ASP A 580 7.09 -32.92 22.80
CA ASP A 580 6.15 -32.66 23.89
C ASP A 580 6.76 -31.71 24.93
N LYS A 581 8.08 -31.78 25.18
CA LYS A 581 8.75 -30.97 26.21
C LYS A 581 10.14 -30.50 25.78
N VAL A 582 10.54 -29.34 26.31
CA VAL A 582 11.93 -28.84 26.32
C VAL A 582 12.45 -28.91 27.75
N VAL A 583 13.65 -29.46 27.94
CA VAL A 583 14.29 -29.62 29.25
C VAL A 583 15.57 -28.80 29.26
N MET A 584 15.76 -27.96 30.28
CA MET A 584 16.95 -27.15 30.46
C MET A 584 17.51 -27.32 31.87
N ASN A 585 18.80 -27.55 31.99
CA ASN A 585 19.48 -27.74 33.26
C ASN A 585 20.33 -26.51 33.60
N PHE A 586 19.80 -25.62 34.43
CA PHE A 586 20.45 -24.38 34.82
C PHE A 586 21.41 -24.62 35.98
N TYR A 587 22.70 -24.34 35.77
CA TYR A 587 23.69 -24.36 36.83
C TYR A 587 23.75 -23.00 37.53
N HIS A 588 23.72 -23.02 38.86
CA HIS A 588 23.88 -21.83 39.69
C HIS A 588 24.96 -22.04 40.74
N GLU A 589 25.64 -20.96 41.09
CA GLU A 589 26.63 -20.90 42.16
C GLU A 589 26.75 -19.44 42.59
N TYR A 590 26.09 -19.12 43.71
CA TYR A 590 25.89 -17.72 44.11
C TYR A 590 27.22 -16.99 44.31
N ILE A 591 28.16 -17.59 45.02
CA ILE A 591 29.45 -16.97 45.37
C ILE A 591 30.30 -16.58 44.15
N SER A 592 30.09 -17.24 43.02
CA SER A 592 30.81 -16.99 41.76
C SER A 592 30.04 -16.07 40.80
N MET A 593 28.98 -15.40 41.27
CA MET A 593 28.08 -14.59 40.42
C MET A 593 27.39 -15.38 39.29
N ILE A 594 27.14 -16.66 39.51
CA ILE A 594 26.39 -17.51 38.57
C ILE A 594 24.93 -17.56 39.03
N GLY A 595 24.11 -16.76 38.34
CA GLY A 595 22.68 -16.65 38.58
C GLY A 595 21.85 -17.61 37.72
N VAL A 596 20.55 -17.33 37.71
CA VAL A 596 19.56 -17.95 36.82
C VAL A 596 18.93 -16.88 35.92
N PRO A 597 18.24 -17.26 34.83
CA PRO A 597 17.42 -16.34 34.04
C PRO A 597 16.61 -15.35 34.88
N LYS A 598 16.51 -14.10 34.39
CA LYS A 598 15.69 -13.05 35.01
C LYS A 598 14.27 -13.56 35.25
N ASP A 599 13.79 -13.38 36.49
CA ASP A 599 12.45 -13.78 36.92
C ASP A 599 12.12 -15.27 36.69
N ASN A 600 13.16 -16.11 36.51
CA ASN A 600 13.07 -17.51 36.13
C ASN A 600 12.29 -17.75 34.84
N LYS A 601 12.38 -16.81 33.89
CA LYS A 601 11.63 -16.84 32.63
C LYS A 601 12.52 -17.26 31.47
N VAL A 602 11.96 -18.13 30.63
CA VAL A 602 12.54 -18.56 29.35
C VAL A 602 11.48 -18.39 28.29
N ARG A 603 11.82 -17.78 27.16
CA ARG A 603 10.97 -17.70 25.98
C ARG A 603 11.37 -18.81 25.02
N LEU A 604 10.39 -19.57 24.56
CA LEU A 604 10.61 -20.66 23.61
C LEU A 604 9.92 -20.36 22.29
N SER A 605 10.52 -20.84 21.21
CA SER A 605 9.94 -20.85 19.87
C SER A 605 10.36 -22.11 19.13
N TYR A 606 9.70 -22.43 18.01
CA TYR A 606 10.05 -23.57 17.19
C TYR A 606 10.04 -23.25 15.71
N SER A 607 10.77 -24.03 14.92
CA SER A 607 10.78 -23.94 13.47
C SER A 607 11.03 -25.31 12.81
N VAL A 608 10.51 -25.47 11.59
CA VAL A 608 10.78 -26.60 10.70
C VAL A 608 11.85 -26.27 9.66
N ASP A 609 12.05 -24.99 9.33
CA ASP A 609 12.91 -24.51 8.24
C ASP A 609 14.17 -23.77 8.71
N GLY A 610 14.22 -23.35 9.98
CA GLY A 610 15.29 -22.53 10.54
C GLY A 610 15.23 -21.06 10.11
N ILE A 611 14.16 -20.63 9.45
CA ILE A 611 13.99 -19.26 8.95
C ILE A 611 12.79 -18.59 9.64
N SER A 612 11.70 -19.34 9.79
CA SER A 612 10.44 -18.87 10.35
C SER A 612 10.25 -19.54 11.71
N PHE A 613 10.36 -18.76 12.78
CA PHE A 613 10.16 -19.26 14.15
C PHE A 613 8.79 -18.84 14.67
N THR A 614 8.03 -19.83 15.12
CA THR A 614 6.74 -19.63 15.78
C THR A 614 6.97 -19.58 17.29
N SER A 615 6.54 -18.49 17.94
CA SER A 615 6.65 -18.35 19.39
C SER A 615 5.73 -19.35 20.11
N LEU A 616 6.27 -20.00 21.16
CA LEU A 616 5.54 -20.85 22.11
C LEU A 616 5.19 -20.08 23.39
N GLY A 617 5.62 -18.82 23.49
CA GLY A 617 5.41 -17.97 24.65
C GLY A 617 6.54 -18.03 25.67
N GLU A 618 6.25 -17.49 26.85
CA GLU A 618 7.16 -17.40 27.99
C GLU A 618 6.79 -18.44 29.04
N PHE A 619 7.81 -19.15 29.53
CA PHE A 619 7.69 -20.22 30.50
C PHE A 619 8.47 -19.85 31.77
N THR A 620 7.95 -20.28 32.91
CA THR A 620 8.57 -20.08 34.23
C THR A 620 9.02 -21.39 34.82
N PHE A 621 10.13 -21.40 35.56
CA PHE A 621 10.57 -22.55 36.35
C PHE A 621 10.83 -22.17 37.82
N THR A 622 10.89 -23.17 38.69
CA THR A 622 11.15 -22.99 40.13
C THR A 622 12.60 -23.29 40.48
N GLY A 623 13.16 -22.54 41.44
CA GLY A 623 14.56 -22.63 41.86
C GLY A 623 15.28 -21.29 41.78
N GLY A 624 16.54 -21.20 42.19
CA GLY A 624 17.30 -19.96 42.04
C GLY A 624 18.66 -19.97 42.74
N ALA A 625 19.50 -18.99 42.40
CA ALA A 625 20.75 -18.75 43.09
C ALA A 625 20.50 -18.03 44.42
N ALA A 626 20.98 -18.58 45.54
CA ALA A 626 20.87 -17.99 46.86
C ALA A 626 22.20 -18.08 47.62
N SER A 627 22.42 -17.19 48.59
CA SER A 627 23.66 -17.20 49.38
C SER A 627 23.91 -18.57 50.01
N GLY A 628 25.11 -19.12 49.77
CA GLY A 628 25.51 -20.45 50.25
C GLY A 628 24.99 -21.63 49.42
N THR A 629 24.31 -21.40 48.29
CA THR A 629 23.79 -22.47 47.44
C THR A 629 24.50 -22.57 46.09
N SER A 630 24.64 -23.81 45.62
CA SER A 630 25.17 -24.18 44.32
C SER A 630 24.51 -25.47 43.86
N GLY A 631 24.26 -25.63 42.56
CA GLY A 631 23.59 -26.82 42.06
C GLY A 631 23.12 -26.69 40.63
N VAL A 632 22.39 -27.71 40.18
CA VAL A 632 21.72 -27.74 38.87
C VAL A 632 20.21 -27.82 39.09
N ILE A 633 19.47 -26.93 38.44
CA ILE A 633 18.01 -26.86 38.45
C ILE A 633 17.53 -27.42 37.11
N GLU A 634 16.78 -28.52 37.15
CA GLU A 634 16.12 -29.07 35.96
C GLU A 634 14.77 -28.35 35.74
N ALA A 635 14.71 -27.53 34.71
CA ALA A 635 13.50 -26.87 34.24
C ALA A 635 12.88 -27.68 33.09
N ILE A 636 11.60 -28.03 33.24
CA ILE A 636 10.84 -28.80 32.23
C ILE A 636 9.70 -27.92 31.72
N PHE A 637 9.69 -27.67 30.42
CA PHE A 637 8.72 -26.83 29.73
C PHE A 637 7.85 -27.69 28.82
N ASN A 638 6.55 -27.80 29.11
CA ASN A 638 5.61 -28.55 28.26
C ASN A 638 5.18 -27.68 27.07
N ILE A 639 5.38 -28.18 25.85
CA ILE A 639 5.03 -27.48 24.61
C ILE A 639 4.01 -28.24 23.76
N THR A 640 3.86 -29.55 23.99
CA THR A 640 2.86 -30.48 23.46
C THR A 640 2.72 -30.55 21.93
N ASP A 641 3.06 -31.73 21.39
CA ASP A 641 2.86 -32.13 19.99
C ASP A 641 3.37 -31.14 18.93
N VAL A 642 4.51 -30.49 19.20
CA VAL A 642 5.13 -29.52 18.29
C VAL A 642 6.03 -30.23 17.29
N GLU A 643 5.70 -30.17 16.00
CA GLU A 643 6.58 -30.65 14.93
C GLU A 643 7.69 -29.62 14.66
N ALA A 644 8.95 -29.96 14.96
CA ALA A 644 10.08 -29.04 14.80
C ALA A 644 11.40 -29.74 14.49
N GLN A 645 12.30 -29.01 13.82
CA GLN A 645 13.72 -29.35 13.74
C GLN A 645 14.58 -28.35 14.53
N TYR A 646 14.05 -27.17 14.81
CA TYR A 646 14.74 -26.09 15.50
C TYR A 646 13.90 -25.63 16.70
N ILE A 647 14.53 -25.47 17.86
CA ILE A 647 13.94 -24.87 19.05
C ILE A 647 14.73 -23.60 19.39
N GLY A 648 14.08 -22.45 19.31
CA GLY A 648 14.63 -21.18 19.76
C GLY A 648 14.43 -21.01 21.27
N ILE A 649 15.47 -20.56 21.96
CA ILE A 649 15.55 -20.47 23.41
C ILE A 649 16.15 -19.12 23.76
N GLU A 650 15.36 -18.27 24.42
CA GLU A 650 15.81 -16.96 24.87
C GLU A 650 15.59 -16.77 26.37
N PHE A 651 16.54 -16.13 27.02
CA PHE A 651 16.39 -15.70 28.41
C PHE A 651 17.30 -14.52 28.73
N ASP A 652 16.88 -13.67 29.65
CA ASP A 652 17.60 -12.43 29.97
C ASP A 652 18.45 -12.58 31.22
N PHE A 653 19.56 -11.84 31.28
CA PHE A 653 20.27 -11.63 32.54
C PHE A 653 19.43 -10.76 33.48
N GLY A 654 19.38 -11.18 34.75
CA GLY A 654 18.64 -10.49 35.81
C GLY A 654 19.52 -9.63 36.72
N PRO A 655 18.91 -8.78 37.56
CA PRO A 655 19.64 -7.96 38.53
C PRO A 655 20.49 -8.82 39.47
N SER A 656 21.69 -8.34 39.78
CA SER A 656 22.60 -8.96 40.73
C SER A 656 22.12 -8.70 42.17
N PRO A 657 22.14 -9.71 43.06
CA PRO A 657 21.77 -9.53 44.47
C PRO A 657 22.90 -8.96 45.34
N PHE A 658 24.09 -8.73 44.77
CA PHE A 658 25.26 -8.27 45.51
C PHE A 658 25.21 -6.75 45.75
N THR A 659 25.09 -6.35 47.02
CA THR A 659 25.08 -4.93 47.40
C THR A 659 26.50 -4.38 47.46
N GLY A 660 26.75 -3.25 46.78
CA GLY A 660 28.05 -2.56 46.79
C GLY A 660 29.07 -3.07 45.78
N ASP A 661 28.74 -4.10 44.99
CA ASP A 661 29.54 -4.53 43.85
C ASP A 661 29.19 -3.67 42.61
N PRO A 662 30.18 -3.23 41.80
CA PRO A 662 29.90 -2.52 40.54
C PRO A 662 29.10 -3.33 39.53
N LYS A 663 29.05 -4.67 39.65
CA LYS A 663 28.27 -5.58 38.80
C LYS A 663 26.83 -5.68 39.30
N VAL A 664 25.99 -4.80 38.78
CA VAL A 664 24.57 -4.64 39.17
C VAL A 664 23.62 -5.60 38.45
N VAL A 665 24.12 -6.36 37.47
CA VAL A 665 23.43 -7.46 36.78
C VAL A 665 24.28 -8.72 36.96
N TRP A 666 23.66 -9.91 37.00
CA TRP A 666 24.41 -11.18 37.07
C TRP A 666 25.52 -11.21 36.02
N GLU A 667 26.73 -11.60 36.43
CA GLU A 667 27.87 -11.72 35.52
C GLU A 667 27.76 -12.99 34.67
N PHE A 668 27.21 -14.08 35.22
CA PHE A 668 27.12 -15.36 34.53
C PHE A 668 25.75 -16.02 34.68
N ILE A 669 25.35 -16.75 33.64
CA ILE A 669 24.33 -17.79 33.71
C ILE A 669 24.95 -19.09 33.21
N GLY A 670 24.75 -20.18 33.96
CA GLY A 670 25.28 -21.50 33.65
C GLY A 670 24.21 -22.46 33.14
N LEU A 671 24.59 -23.30 32.17
CA LEU A 671 23.79 -24.42 31.68
C LEU A 671 24.66 -25.68 31.66
N THR A 672 24.04 -26.83 31.91
CA THR A 672 24.72 -28.13 31.80
C THR A 672 24.14 -29.03 30.73
N GLU A 673 22.86 -28.91 30.39
CA GLU A 673 22.21 -29.71 29.35
C GLU A 673 20.91 -29.05 28.88
N ILE A 674 20.63 -29.16 27.57
CA ILE A 674 19.38 -28.80 26.91
C ILE A 674 18.92 -30.01 26.09
N GLY A 675 17.69 -30.46 26.33
CA GLY A 675 17.11 -31.61 25.65
C GLY A 675 15.67 -31.41 25.25
N ILE A 676 15.15 -32.36 24.48
CA ILE A 676 13.74 -32.47 24.12
C ILE A 676 13.18 -33.81 24.61
N VAL A 677 11.87 -33.87 24.80
CA VAL A 677 11.13 -35.10 25.08
C VAL A 677 10.08 -35.27 23.98
N GLU A 678 10.15 -36.39 23.26
CA GLU A 678 9.13 -36.78 22.27
C GLU A 678 7.88 -37.31 22.99
N PRO A 679 6.68 -37.19 22.40
CA PRO A 679 5.46 -37.75 22.99
C PRO A 679 5.59 -39.27 23.15
N ALA A 680 5.02 -39.80 24.22
CA ALA A 680 5.01 -41.24 24.45
C ALA A 680 4.26 -41.94 23.30
N ILE A 681 4.89 -42.96 22.69
CA ILE A 681 4.21 -43.82 21.72
C ILE A 681 3.20 -44.66 22.49
N VAL A 682 1.94 -44.24 22.50
CA VAL A 682 0.84 -45.08 22.98
C VAL A 682 0.61 -46.12 21.89
N ASN A 683 0.95 -47.40 22.13
CA ASN A 683 0.50 -48.47 21.25
C ASN A 683 -1.00 -48.70 21.51
N PRO A 684 -1.89 -48.29 20.59
CA PRO A 684 -3.33 -48.36 20.83
C PRO A 684 -3.87 -49.80 20.77
N LEU A 685 -3.06 -50.77 20.32
CA LEU A 685 -3.37 -52.20 20.29
C LEU A 685 -2.65 -52.98 21.41
N GLU A 686 -2.18 -52.31 22.46
CA GLU A 686 -1.58 -52.98 23.60
C GLU A 686 -2.62 -53.83 24.36
N LEU A 687 -2.30 -55.11 24.59
CA LEU A 687 -3.13 -56.02 25.37
C LEU A 687 -3.01 -55.74 26.88
N ILE A 688 -4.07 -56.06 27.63
CA ILE A 688 -4.04 -56.03 29.09
C ILE A 688 -3.02 -57.05 29.65
N SER A 689 -2.47 -56.77 30.83
CA SER A 689 -1.57 -57.71 31.50
C SER A 689 -2.28 -59.05 31.77
N GLY A 690 -1.68 -60.17 31.34
CA GLY A 690 -2.24 -61.50 31.51
C GLY A 690 -3.33 -61.89 30.51
N SER A 691 -3.51 -61.13 29.42
CA SER A 691 -4.40 -61.54 28.32
C SER A 691 -4.03 -62.92 27.77
N THR A 692 -5.05 -63.71 27.42
CA THR A 692 -4.88 -64.99 26.71
C THR A 692 -4.67 -64.80 25.21
N PHE A 693 -4.78 -63.56 24.71
CA PHE A 693 -4.53 -63.25 23.30
C PHE A 693 -3.05 -62.98 23.07
N THR A 694 -2.61 -63.24 21.85
CA THR A 694 -1.28 -62.86 21.37
C THR A 694 -1.40 -62.14 20.04
N ILE A 695 -0.47 -61.22 19.79
CA ILE A 695 -0.36 -60.49 18.54
C ILE A 695 0.92 -60.93 17.84
N GLU A 696 0.79 -61.53 16.67
CA GLU A 696 1.91 -62.05 15.89
C GLU A 696 1.64 -61.81 14.40
N ASP A 697 2.62 -61.25 13.68
CA ASP A 697 2.55 -61.02 12.23
C ASP A 697 1.27 -60.30 11.73
N GLY A 698 0.74 -59.35 12.52
CA GLY A 698 -0.49 -58.62 12.19
C GLY A 698 -1.79 -59.38 12.46
N PHE A 699 -1.71 -60.55 13.13
CA PHE A 699 -2.86 -61.35 13.55
C PHE A 699 -3.10 -61.24 15.05
N LEU A 700 -4.39 -61.23 15.43
CA LEU A 700 -4.82 -61.46 16.81
C LEU A 700 -5.18 -62.93 16.97
N LEU A 701 -4.40 -63.64 17.78
CA LEU A 701 -4.56 -65.06 18.09
C LEU A 701 -5.14 -65.26 19.49
N GLY A 702 -5.69 -66.44 19.76
CA GLY A 702 -6.28 -66.79 21.06
C GLY A 702 -7.76 -66.44 21.21
N VAL A 703 -8.38 -65.83 20.18
CA VAL A 703 -9.84 -65.69 20.09
C VAL A 703 -10.46 -67.07 19.85
N VAL A 704 -11.51 -67.41 20.60
CA VAL A 704 -12.21 -68.70 20.50
C VAL A 704 -13.63 -68.51 19.97
N ASP A 705 -14.26 -69.61 19.55
CA ASP A 705 -15.61 -69.58 19.03
C ASP A 705 -16.63 -69.05 20.05
N ASN A 706 -17.67 -68.39 19.53
CA ASN A 706 -18.75 -67.76 20.32
C ASN A 706 -18.32 -66.63 21.27
N MET A 707 -17.07 -66.13 21.20
CA MET A 707 -16.69 -64.89 21.87
C MET A 707 -17.49 -63.70 21.32
N THR A 708 -17.86 -62.77 22.20
CA THR A 708 -18.54 -61.52 21.84
C THR A 708 -17.53 -60.42 21.54
N ILE A 709 -17.94 -59.41 20.75
CA ILE A 709 -17.13 -58.20 20.51
C ILE A 709 -16.69 -57.54 21.82
N ALA A 710 -17.58 -57.49 22.83
CA ALA A 710 -17.26 -56.89 24.12
C ALA A 710 -16.13 -57.63 24.84
N GLN A 711 -16.12 -58.97 24.79
CA GLN A 711 -15.04 -59.78 25.37
C GLN A 711 -13.71 -59.57 24.64
N ILE A 712 -13.72 -59.42 23.32
CA ILE A 712 -12.52 -59.12 22.52
C ILE A 712 -11.99 -57.72 22.88
N LYS A 713 -12.86 -56.71 22.92
CA LYS A 713 -12.48 -55.33 23.29
C LYS A 713 -11.86 -55.25 24.68
N ALA A 714 -12.39 -56.00 25.63
CA ALA A 714 -11.89 -56.02 27.02
C ALA A 714 -10.45 -56.53 27.16
N GLN A 715 -9.86 -57.14 26.11
CA GLN A 715 -8.46 -57.58 26.13
C GLN A 715 -7.46 -56.48 25.79
N PHE A 716 -7.90 -55.29 25.38
CA PHE A 716 -7.03 -54.16 25.03
C PHE A 716 -7.02 -53.08 26.12
N LYS A 717 -5.87 -52.43 26.31
CA LYS A 717 -5.75 -51.27 27.23
C LYS A 717 -6.41 -50.02 26.66
N GLY A 718 -6.36 -49.86 25.34
CA GLY A 718 -6.95 -48.73 24.61
C GLY A 718 -8.33 -49.05 24.03
N ASP A 719 -9.02 -48.01 23.56
CA ASP A 719 -10.27 -48.16 22.84
C ASP A 719 -10.03 -48.70 21.43
N VAL A 720 -10.65 -49.84 21.12
CA VAL A 720 -10.54 -50.50 19.82
C VAL A 720 -11.91 -50.68 19.15
N THR A 721 -11.91 -50.67 17.82
CA THR A 721 -13.06 -51.03 16.99
C THR A 721 -12.89 -52.46 16.49
N VAL A 722 -13.89 -53.31 16.68
CA VAL A 722 -13.87 -54.72 16.28
C VAL A 722 -14.96 -54.95 15.25
N SER A 723 -14.62 -55.42 14.05
CA SER A 723 -15.55 -55.54 12.92
C SER A 723 -16.42 -56.81 12.95
N GLY A 724 -16.04 -57.79 13.77
CA GLY A 724 -16.67 -59.10 13.88
C GLY A 724 -15.89 -60.01 14.83
N THR A 725 -16.34 -61.25 15.02
CA THR A 725 -15.77 -62.15 16.02
C THR A 725 -15.09 -63.39 15.42
N GLY A 726 -15.25 -63.62 14.11
CA GLY A 726 -14.69 -64.77 13.41
C GLY A 726 -13.42 -64.50 12.63
N THR A 727 -12.84 -65.56 12.07
CA THR A 727 -11.64 -65.49 11.24
C THR A 727 -11.80 -64.51 10.08
N GLY A 728 -10.88 -63.55 9.96
CA GLY A 728 -10.92 -62.50 8.94
C GLY A 728 -11.64 -61.21 9.37
N ALA A 729 -12.29 -61.20 10.54
CA ALA A 729 -12.68 -59.95 11.18
C ALA A 729 -11.44 -59.15 11.62
N THR A 730 -11.62 -57.87 11.92
CA THR A 730 -10.52 -56.94 12.20
C THR A 730 -10.68 -56.25 13.55
N VAL A 731 -9.54 -55.94 14.17
CA VAL A 731 -9.44 -55.03 15.32
C VAL A 731 -8.61 -53.82 14.89
N THR A 732 -9.19 -52.62 14.99
CA THR A 732 -8.57 -51.38 14.51
C THR A 732 -8.50 -50.35 15.63
N ALA A 733 -7.34 -49.70 15.74
CA ALA A 733 -7.12 -48.56 16.64
C ALA A 733 -6.18 -47.54 15.98
N GLY A 734 -6.67 -46.33 15.76
CA GLY A 734 -5.98 -45.33 14.92
C GLY A 734 -5.76 -45.85 13.50
N THR A 735 -4.50 -45.84 13.04
CA THR A 735 -4.09 -46.33 11.71
C THR A 735 -3.67 -47.79 11.68
N GLN A 736 -3.70 -48.50 12.82
CA GLN A 736 -3.26 -49.89 12.93
C GLN A 736 -4.44 -50.86 12.91
N THR A 737 -4.27 -51.99 12.21
CA THR A 737 -5.31 -53.02 12.07
C THR A 737 -4.70 -54.41 12.24
N LEU A 738 -5.35 -55.23 13.07
CA LEU A 738 -5.07 -56.67 13.23
C LEU A 738 -6.18 -57.49 12.59
N THR A 739 -5.83 -58.66 12.06
CA THR A 739 -6.82 -59.65 11.59
C THR A 739 -7.03 -60.74 12.64
N ILE A 740 -8.27 -61.01 13.00
CA ILE A 740 -8.65 -62.06 13.95
C ILE A 740 -8.48 -63.42 13.29
N ILE A 741 -7.83 -64.35 13.99
CA ILE A 741 -7.80 -65.78 13.65
C ILE A 741 -8.45 -66.57 14.78
N VAL A 742 -9.59 -67.19 14.47
CA VAL A 742 -10.22 -68.17 15.35
C VAL A 742 -9.88 -69.55 14.80
N LEU A 743 -9.06 -70.31 15.53
CA LEU A 743 -8.69 -71.67 15.12
C LEU A 743 -9.97 -72.50 14.89
N GLY A 744 -10.05 -73.20 13.77
CA GLY A 744 -11.21 -74.02 13.40
C GLY A 744 -12.40 -73.28 12.76
N ASP A 745 -12.47 -71.95 12.81
CA ASP A 745 -13.49 -71.14 12.11
C ASP A 745 -12.93 -70.69 10.76
N ILE A 746 -13.37 -71.33 9.69
CA ILE A 746 -12.79 -71.19 8.34
C ILE A 746 -13.70 -70.32 7.47
N ASN A 747 -15.01 -70.33 7.73
CA ASN A 747 -15.94 -69.46 7.02
C ASN A 747 -15.98 -68.03 7.59
N GLY A 748 -15.40 -67.82 8.78
CA GLY A 748 -15.27 -66.51 9.44
C GLY A 748 -16.52 -66.07 10.20
N ASP A 749 -17.45 -66.97 10.49
CA ASP A 749 -18.71 -66.63 11.15
C ASP A 749 -18.61 -66.57 12.69
N GLY A 750 -17.43 -66.87 13.25
CA GLY A 750 -17.16 -66.87 14.69
C GLY A 750 -17.69 -68.09 15.42
N LYS A 751 -18.18 -69.11 14.70
CA LYS A 751 -18.65 -70.39 15.24
C LYS A 751 -17.92 -71.51 14.54
N ILE A 752 -17.51 -72.53 15.29
CA ILE A 752 -16.92 -73.72 14.69
C ILE A 752 -18.02 -74.76 14.51
N ASN A 753 -18.34 -75.09 13.26
CA ASN A 753 -19.43 -76.01 12.95
C ASN A 753 -19.15 -76.92 11.74
N SER A 754 -20.19 -77.60 11.26
CA SER A 754 -20.08 -78.56 10.15
C SER A 754 -19.59 -77.93 8.84
N GLN A 755 -19.82 -76.64 8.65
CA GLN A 755 -19.38 -75.87 7.49
C GLN A 755 -17.85 -75.72 7.47
N ASP A 756 -17.23 -75.41 8.60
CA ASP A 756 -15.77 -75.29 8.71
C ASP A 756 -15.07 -76.61 8.48
N TYR A 757 -15.58 -77.68 9.12
CA TYR A 757 -15.12 -79.03 8.83
C TYR A 757 -15.20 -79.34 7.33
N LEU A 758 -16.28 -78.95 6.65
CA LEU A 758 -16.42 -79.19 5.22
C LEU A 758 -15.40 -78.40 4.41
N PHE A 759 -15.14 -77.13 4.76
CA PHE A 759 -14.10 -76.33 4.10
C PHE A 759 -12.69 -76.91 4.32
N ALA A 760 -12.33 -77.28 5.55
CA ALA A 760 -11.06 -77.95 5.84
C ALA A 760 -10.91 -79.27 5.08
N LYS A 761 -11.96 -80.11 5.08
CA LYS A 761 -11.96 -81.39 4.37
C LYS A 761 -11.84 -81.20 2.86
N ARG A 762 -12.55 -80.22 2.29
CA ARG A 762 -12.47 -79.93 0.86
C ARG A 762 -11.10 -79.39 0.45
N ALA A 763 -10.47 -78.58 1.31
CA ALA A 763 -9.10 -78.11 1.14
C ALA A 763 -8.09 -79.26 1.19
N PHE A 764 -8.22 -80.16 2.17
CA PHE A 764 -7.42 -81.40 2.23
C PHE A 764 -7.57 -82.25 0.96
N LEU A 765 -8.81 -82.41 0.45
CA LEU A 765 -9.10 -83.12 -0.79
C LEU A 765 -8.73 -82.33 -2.06
N LYS A 766 -8.20 -81.10 -1.92
CA LYS A 766 -7.84 -80.18 -3.02
C LYS A 766 -9.01 -79.82 -3.95
N THR A 767 -10.23 -79.86 -3.42
CA THR A 767 -11.48 -79.49 -4.13
C THR A 767 -11.97 -78.08 -3.77
N TYR A 768 -11.22 -77.37 -2.92
CA TYR A 768 -11.46 -75.99 -2.52
C TYR A 768 -10.11 -75.38 -2.11
N THR A 769 -9.90 -74.10 -2.42
CA THR A 769 -8.66 -73.37 -2.08
C THR A 769 -8.98 -72.36 -0.99
N LEU A 770 -8.26 -72.43 0.13
CA LEU A 770 -8.40 -71.50 1.26
C LEU A 770 -7.51 -70.27 1.05
N THR A 771 -7.96 -69.10 1.53
CA THR A 771 -7.12 -67.91 1.62
C THR A 771 -6.04 -68.07 2.70
N ALA A 772 -5.02 -67.20 2.73
CA ALA A 772 -3.97 -67.24 3.75
C ALA A 772 -4.54 -67.16 5.19
N THR A 773 -5.51 -66.27 5.40
CA THR A 773 -6.23 -66.11 6.67
C THR A 773 -7.00 -67.38 7.06
N GLN A 774 -7.68 -68.00 6.09
CA GLN A 774 -8.40 -69.25 6.31
C GLN A 774 -7.46 -70.43 6.56
N LEU A 775 -6.28 -70.48 5.93
CA LEU A 775 -5.26 -71.50 6.19
C LEU A 775 -4.77 -71.43 7.63
N LYS A 776 -4.54 -70.23 8.17
CA LYS A 776 -4.16 -70.03 9.58
C LYS A 776 -5.21 -70.58 10.55
N ALA A 777 -6.50 -70.44 10.24
CA ALA A 777 -7.58 -71.04 11.03
C ALA A 777 -7.71 -72.56 10.83
N ALA A 778 -7.47 -73.06 9.62
CA ALA A 778 -7.70 -74.45 9.24
C ALA A 778 -6.56 -75.42 9.59
N CYS A 779 -5.31 -74.94 9.65
CA CYS A 779 -4.11 -75.76 9.86
C CYS A 779 -3.71 -75.80 11.33
N LEU A 780 -4.43 -76.57 12.15
CA LEU A 780 -4.22 -76.67 13.60
C LEU A 780 -2.84 -77.26 13.99
N GLU A 781 -2.16 -77.95 13.08
CA GLU A 781 -0.81 -78.49 13.27
C GLU A 781 0.28 -77.67 12.55
N ASN A 782 0.01 -76.40 12.19
CA ASN A 782 0.95 -75.49 11.51
C ASN A 782 1.52 -76.05 10.19
N THR A 783 0.72 -76.83 9.47
CA THR A 783 1.06 -77.34 8.13
C THR A 783 0.66 -76.35 7.02
N PRO A 784 1.28 -76.41 5.83
CA PRO A 784 0.91 -75.53 4.71
C PRO A 784 -0.53 -75.70 4.20
N LEU A 785 -1.11 -76.89 4.39
CA LEU A 785 -2.51 -77.20 4.07
C LEU A 785 -3.12 -78.05 5.20
N PRO A 786 -4.46 -78.02 5.38
CA PRO A 786 -5.12 -78.85 6.38
C PRO A 786 -4.90 -80.34 6.11
N THR A 787 -4.58 -81.09 7.15
CA THR A 787 -4.41 -82.55 7.13
C THR A 787 -5.69 -83.27 7.52
N THR A 788 -5.66 -84.60 7.48
CA THR A 788 -6.77 -85.41 8.04
C THR A 788 -7.01 -85.12 9.50
N LYS A 789 -5.95 -84.91 10.29
CA LYS A 789 -6.05 -84.62 11.72
C LYS A 789 -6.74 -83.28 11.96
N ASP A 790 -6.45 -82.26 11.18
CA ASP A 790 -7.02 -80.92 11.35
C ASP A 790 -8.55 -80.94 11.20
N TYR A 791 -9.06 -81.43 10.07
CA TYR A 791 -10.51 -81.45 9.88
C TYR A 791 -11.21 -82.43 10.86
N TYR A 792 -10.55 -83.50 11.32
CA TYR A 792 -11.12 -84.39 12.34
C TYR A 792 -11.17 -83.71 13.71
N LYS A 793 -10.16 -82.90 14.09
CA LYS A 793 -10.17 -82.11 15.32
C LYS A 793 -11.28 -81.07 15.30
N ILE A 794 -11.45 -80.34 14.19
CA ILE A 794 -12.58 -79.41 13.98
C ILE A 794 -13.91 -80.14 14.10
N LYS A 795 -14.06 -81.31 13.43
CA LYS A 795 -15.27 -82.13 13.54
C LYS A 795 -15.57 -82.54 14.97
N ARG A 796 -14.56 -83.05 15.68
CA ARG A 796 -14.72 -83.53 17.04
C ARG A 796 -15.03 -82.39 18.01
N HIS A 797 -14.57 -81.17 17.72
CA HIS A 797 -14.83 -79.97 18.50
C HIS A 797 -16.31 -79.62 18.56
N PHE A 798 -16.93 -79.40 17.41
CA PHE A 798 -18.36 -79.06 17.40
C PHE A 798 -19.27 -80.25 17.73
N LEU A 799 -18.77 -81.49 17.69
CA LEU A 799 -19.44 -82.68 18.23
C LEU A 799 -19.25 -82.85 19.75
N GLY A 800 -18.49 -81.97 20.42
CA GLY A 800 -18.27 -82.00 21.87
C GLY A 800 -17.34 -83.12 22.37
N SER A 801 -16.63 -83.80 21.47
CA SER A 801 -15.74 -84.94 21.81
C SER A 801 -14.24 -84.57 21.86
N PHE A 802 -13.92 -83.30 21.63
CA PHE A 802 -12.58 -82.71 21.67
C PHE A 802 -12.72 -81.20 21.89
N ASN A 803 -11.72 -80.53 22.47
CA ASN A 803 -11.68 -79.07 22.51
C ASN A 803 -10.40 -78.59 21.84
N ILE A 804 -10.50 -77.86 20.72
CA ILE A 804 -9.32 -77.35 20.00
C ILE A 804 -8.65 -76.19 20.73
N HIS A 805 -9.33 -75.58 21.70
CA HIS A 805 -8.82 -74.49 22.52
C HIS A 805 -8.30 -74.95 23.89
N ALA A 806 -8.40 -76.24 24.20
CA ALA A 806 -7.77 -76.82 25.38
C ALA A 806 -6.32 -77.18 25.01
N ASN A 807 -5.35 -76.61 25.73
CA ASN A 807 -3.95 -76.98 25.63
C ASN A 807 -3.71 -78.44 26.01
#